data_AF-A0A6I6SJA9-F1
#
_entry.id   AF-A0A6I6SJA9-F1
#
_cell.length_a   1.000
_cell.length_b   1.000
_cell.length_c   1.000
_cell.angle_alpha   90.00
_cell.angle_beta   90.00
_cell.angle_gamma   90.00
#
_symmetry.space_group_name_H-M   'P 1'
#
loop_
_entity.id
_entity.type
_entity.pdbx_description
1 polymer ?
#
loop_
_entity_poly.entity_id
_entity_poly.type
_entity_poly.pdbx_seq_one_letter_code
_entity_poly.pdbx_strand_id
1 'polypeptide(L)'
;MHWWEYELERIEYTSRVIASLPGEILSGGNLAISGGSLVNDKSKVLSGGVLATYLTSLNNVEALGERRVQESGKVRWSYWEQFHQENNTGDITRYWTEWENYSGGSSTTTINLNAGDFGGNRNLAGTGTQLNAAQHNVTINGSASSTGTITSGAGNVNVGGGMIEVPARVPAAITSRSGDLHLVDTSAVGSQAQANRQSAEAQLIERQAGSASSHQAGELAIDRQAMSGAGDVIRTLTPQLQLPSNSLFQLKPTGIRPLVETDPRFTNQRQWLSSDYLLSALHPDPAMTQKRLGDGFYEQRLIREQVTQLTGQRFLEGYADDEAQYAALMNNAATFAKAHGLRPGVALTAEQMAQLTSDIVWLVEQTVTLADGSTVKVLVPQVYARVRDGDLRGDGTLIAGSALDLNVAGELINSGALAGRQGVTVSADRIANLNGRISGDDVTLTAASDLLNRGGDIDGRAVTLFAGRDLALQGGGVSAERELTLQAGRDLALTSQAGRQTTLTVTDRDGLLQAGAGRDLTIAGAALDSAGSLALGAGRDLNIASILDTQSNRYGRVTLKTADIDHQATLTAGQDLLLNAGRDLSLAAVDVSAGGNGLIAAGRDLALATLATGSDLRGNPASSAATSRRPAPRSPSATTSA
;
A
#
# COMPACT_ATOMS: atom_id res chain seq x y z
N MET A 1 38.23 -21.34 15.49
CA MET A 1 37.21 -20.51 14.82
C MET A 1 37.82 -19.93 13.56
N HIS A 2 37.21 -20.13 12.39
CA HIS A 2 37.66 -19.55 11.13
C HIS A 2 36.95 -18.21 10.93
N TRP A 3 37.71 -17.17 10.60
CA TRP A 3 37.20 -15.82 10.35
C TRP A 3 37.28 -15.52 8.86
N TRP A 4 36.30 -14.79 8.36
CA TRP A 4 36.28 -14.27 7.00
C TRP A 4 36.45 -12.75 7.06
N GLU A 5 37.21 -12.21 6.12
CA GLU A 5 37.42 -10.78 5.95
C GLU A 5 37.12 -10.39 4.51
N TYR A 6 36.36 -9.31 4.35
CA TYR A 6 35.88 -8.82 3.07
C TYR A 6 36.30 -7.37 2.87
N GLU A 7 36.81 -7.07 1.68
CA GLU A 7 37.04 -5.70 1.21
C GLU A 7 36.13 -5.49 -0.01
N LEU A 8 35.04 -4.74 0.15
CA LEU A 8 33.96 -4.64 -0.84
C LEU A 8 33.87 -3.21 -1.42
N GLU A 9 33.77 -3.13 -2.73
CA GLU A 9 33.31 -1.98 -3.48
C GLU A 9 31.85 -2.22 -3.89
N ARG A 10 30.96 -1.33 -3.44
CA ARG A 10 29.53 -1.35 -3.77
C ARG A 10 29.21 -0.17 -4.66
N ILE A 11 28.84 -0.44 -5.91
CA ILE A 11 28.39 0.57 -6.86
C ILE A 11 26.87 0.50 -6.96
N GLU A 12 26.22 1.63 -6.78
CA GLU A 12 24.76 1.75 -6.83
C GLU A 12 24.33 2.66 -7.97
N TYR A 13 23.58 2.10 -8.91
CA TYR A 13 22.94 2.85 -10.00
C TYR A 13 21.47 3.00 -9.67
N THR A 14 20.94 4.22 -9.68
CA THR A 14 19.53 4.49 -9.40
C THR A 14 18.99 5.36 -10.52
N SER A 15 17.94 4.87 -11.17
CA SER A 15 17.20 5.64 -12.17
C SER A 15 16.55 6.85 -11.48
N ARG A 16 16.57 8.02 -12.14
CA ARG A 16 15.94 9.25 -11.62
C ARG A 16 15.19 9.96 -12.73
N VAL A 17 14.09 10.61 -12.38
CA VAL A 17 13.38 11.53 -13.29
C VAL A 17 14.16 12.83 -13.38
N ILE A 18 14.29 13.35 -14.61
CA ILE A 18 15.04 14.58 -14.92
C ILE A 18 14.10 15.75 -15.20
N ALA A 19 12.86 15.48 -15.64
CA ALA A 19 11.76 16.43 -15.82
C ALA A 19 10.46 15.65 -16.06
N SER A 20 9.29 16.16 -15.66
CA SER A 20 7.99 15.58 -15.99
C SER A 20 6.83 16.60 -16.00
N LEU A 21 5.78 16.34 -16.77
CA LEU A 21 4.54 17.12 -16.78
C LEU A 21 3.36 16.14 -16.83
N PRO A 22 2.79 15.73 -15.68
CA PRO A 22 1.66 14.83 -15.65
C PRO A 22 0.42 15.48 -16.28
N GLY A 23 -0.38 14.70 -17.00
CA GLY A 23 -1.74 15.11 -17.36
C GLY A 23 -2.63 15.12 -16.11
N GLU A 24 -3.56 16.07 -16.01
CA GLU A 24 -4.44 16.19 -14.85
C GLU A 24 -5.91 16.33 -15.25
N ILE A 25 -6.78 15.54 -14.60
CA ILE A 25 -8.24 15.71 -14.61
C ILE A 25 -8.66 16.02 -13.18
N LEU A 26 -9.30 17.17 -12.95
CA LEU A 26 -9.72 17.64 -11.63
C LEU A 26 -11.22 17.93 -11.62
N SER A 27 -11.96 17.33 -10.70
CA SER A 27 -13.35 17.66 -10.40
C SER A 27 -13.52 18.00 -8.92
N GLY A 28 -14.18 19.11 -8.60
CA GLY A 28 -14.51 19.47 -7.21
C GLY A 28 -15.69 18.69 -6.62
N GLY A 29 -16.48 18.01 -7.48
CA GLY A 29 -17.61 17.17 -7.10
C GLY A 29 -17.41 15.75 -7.59
N ASN A 30 -18.48 15.05 -7.97
CA ASN A 30 -18.38 13.73 -8.59
C ASN A 30 -17.72 13.83 -9.98
N LEU A 31 -17.10 12.75 -10.43
CA LEU A 31 -16.54 12.59 -11.76
C LEU A 31 -17.02 11.28 -12.36
N ALA A 32 -17.59 11.31 -13.57
CA ALA A 32 -17.99 10.12 -14.29
C ALA A 32 -17.15 9.98 -15.57
N ILE A 33 -16.56 8.81 -15.79
CA ILE A 33 -15.78 8.49 -16.99
C ILE A 33 -16.39 7.27 -17.68
N SER A 34 -16.91 7.45 -18.89
CA SER A 34 -17.46 6.37 -19.71
C SER A 34 -16.71 6.26 -21.04
N GLY A 35 -16.35 5.05 -21.45
CA GLY A 35 -15.64 4.85 -22.72
C GLY A 35 -15.15 3.42 -22.90
N GLY A 36 -14.36 3.18 -23.95
CA GLY A 36 -13.73 1.88 -24.18
C GLY A 36 -12.57 1.64 -23.21
N SER A 37 -11.56 2.49 -23.23
CA SER A 37 -10.35 2.33 -22.40
C SER A 37 -9.95 3.63 -21.74
N LEU A 38 -9.58 3.57 -20.45
CA LEU A 38 -8.90 4.64 -19.74
C LEU A 38 -7.45 4.23 -19.50
N VAL A 39 -6.52 5.07 -19.96
CA VAL A 39 -5.10 4.94 -19.63
C VAL A 39 -4.69 6.19 -18.86
N ASN A 40 -4.36 6.01 -17.59
CA ASN A 40 -3.72 7.03 -16.77
C ASN A 40 -2.23 6.68 -16.67
N ASP A 41 -1.42 7.17 -17.61
CA ASP A 41 0.02 6.92 -17.67
C ASP A 41 0.76 8.12 -17.07
N LYS A 42 1.42 7.94 -15.92
CA LYS A 42 2.21 9.00 -15.26
C LYS A 42 1.41 10.29 -15.05
N SER A 43 0.11 10.14 -14.82
CA SER A 43 -0.88 11.22 -14.83
C SER A 43 -1.80 11.10 -13.62
N LYS A 44 -2.66 12.11 -13.44
CA LYS A 44 -3.54 12.22 -12.28
C LYS A 44 -5.01 12.42 -12.68
N VAL A 45 -5.89 11.70 -12.01
CA VAL A 45 -7.35 11.88 -12.09
C VAL A 45 -7.87 12.04 -10.67
N LEU A 46 -8.43 13.21 -10.34
CA LEU A 46 -8.92 13.54 -9.01
C LEU A 46 -10.38 13.99 -9.04
N SER A 47 -11.14 13.48 -8.08
CA SER A 47 -12.54 13.82 -7.82
C SER A 47 -12.73 14.21 -6.35
N GLY A 48 -13.39 15.34 -6.09
CA GLY A 48 -13.76 15.76 -4.73
C GLY A 48 -14.88 14.90 -4.13
N GLY A 49 -15.72 14.32 -5.01
CA GLY A 49 -16.77 13.35 -4.70
C GLY A 49 -16.45 11.97 -5.27
N VAL A 50 -17.48 11.20 -5.62
CA VAL A 50 -17.33 9.84 -6.17
C VAL A 50 -16.76 9.92 -7.58
N LEU A 51 -15.70 9.14 -7.85
CA LEU A 51 -15.22 8.88 -9.20
C LEU A 51 -15.82 7.56 -9.67
N ALA A 52 -16.75 7.63 -10.62
CA ALA A 52 -17.40 6.46 -11.20
C ALA A 52 -16.88 6.21 -12.62
N THR A 53 -16.57 4.95 -12.96
CA THR A 53 -16.17 4.58 -14.32
C THR A 53 -17.04 3.46 -14.90
N TYR A 54 -17.24 3.52 -16.22
CA TYR A 54 -17.87 2.47 -17.03
C TYR A 54 -16.99 2.24 -18.26
N LEU A 55 -16.09 1.26 -18.17
CA LEU A 55 -15.01 1.04 -19.13
C LEU A 55 -14.96 -0.41 -19.60
N THR A 56 -14.31 -0.66 -20.74
CA THR A 56 -13.86 -2.01 -21.12
C THR A 56 -12.53 -2.35 -20.47
N SER A 57 -11.61 -1.39 -20.35
CA SER A 57 -10.31 -1.58 -19.68
C SER A 57 -9.84 -0.32 -18.95
N LEU A 58 -9.10 -0.49 -17.86
CA LEU A 58 -8.47 0.60 -17.12
C LEU A 58 -7.00 0.25 -16.84
N ASN A 59 -6.08 1.11 -17.30
CA ASN A 59 -4.65 0.98 -17.03
C ASN A 59 -4.17 2.22 -16.26
N ASN A 60 -3.83 2.05 -14.98
CA ASN A 60 -3.23 3.08 -14.15
C ASN A 60 -1.72 2.80 -14.03
N VAL A 61 -0.92 3.43 -14.90
CA VAL A 61 0.45 3.04 -15.20
C VAL A 61 1.47 3.97 -14.56
N GLU A 62 2.23 3.44 -13.61
CA GLU A 62 3.30 4.15 -12.92
C GLU A 62 4.58 4.31 -13.75
N ALA A 63 5.36 5.34 -13.43
CA ALA A 63 6.74 5.42 -13.90
C ALA A 63 7.65 4.46 -13.12
N LEU A 64 8.24 3.49 -13.81
CA LEU A 64 9.19 2.54 -13.22
C LEU A 64 10.62 2.86 -13.64
N GLY A 65 11.56 2.61 -12.74
CA GLY A 65 12.99 2.68 -12.96
C GLY A 65 13.69 1.52 -12.27
N GLU A 66 15.01 1.51 -12.35
CA GLU A 66 15.81 0.44 -11.78
C GLU A 66 16.83 1.00 -10.78
N ARG A 67 16.95 0.30 -9.65
CA ARG A 67 18.09 0.38 -8.74
C ARG A 67 18.92 -0.88 -8.92
N ARG A 68 20.16 -0.72 -9.36
CA ARG A 68 21.12 -1.81 -9.51
C ARG A 68 22.22 -1.66 -8.47
N VAL A 69 22.38 -2.66 -7.63
CA VAL A 69 23.51 -2.77 -6.72
C VAL A 69 24.48 -3.80 -7.30
N GLN A 70 25.72 -3.38 -7.50
CA GLN A 70 26.82 -4.26 -7.87
C GLN A 70 27.81 -4.27 -6.72
N GLU A 71 28.13 -5.47 -6.24
CA GLU A 71 29.17 -5.67 -5.23
C GLU A 71 30.32 -6.45 -5.85
N SER A 72 31.52 -5.90 -5.75
CA SER A 72 32.76 -6.57 -6.16
C SER A 72 33.83 -6.26 -5.14
N GLY A 73 34.79 -7.14 -4.96
CA GLY A 73 35.79 -6.93 -3.92
C GLY A 73 36.78 -8.06 -3.80
N LYS A 74 37.32 -8.23 -2.60
CA LYS A 74 38.20 -9.33 -2.25
C LYS A 74 37.75 -9.98 -0.95
N VAL A 75 38.00 -11.28 -0.84
CA VAL A 75 37.72 -12.08 0.36
C VAL A 75 38.99 -12.84 0.76
N ARG A 76 39.23 -12.97 2.06
CA ARG A 76 40.22 -13.90 2.61
C ARG A 76 39.68 -14.58 3.86
N TRP A 77 40.23 -15.73 4.22
CA TRP A 77 39.82 -16.46 5.42
C TRP A 77 41.03 -16.84 6.27
N SER A 78 40.80 -17.04 7.57
CA SER A 78 41.85 -17.35 8.53
C SER A 78 41.96 -18.85 8.81
N TYR A 79 43.17 -19.37 8.93
CA TYR A 79 43.48 -20.71 9.44
C TYR A 79 44.49 -20.66 10.59
N TRP A 80 44.66 -21.79 11.26
CA TRP A 80 45.55 -21.95 12.40
C TRP A 80 46.61 -22.99 12.06
N GLU A 81 47.87 -22.67 12.33
CA GLU A 81 48.95 -23.66 12.31
C GLU A 81 49.59 -23.72 13.69
N GLN A 82 49.94 -24.93 14.10
CA GLN A 82 50.59 -25.19 15.38
C GLN A 82 52.02 -25.66 15.11
N PHE A 83 53.01 -24.91 15.59
CA PHE A 83 54.41 -25.30 15.48
C PHE A 83 54.84 -26.02 16.75
N HIS A 84 55.36 -27.24 16.60
CA HIS A 84 55.97 -27.97 17.69
C HIS A 84 57.47 -27.68 17.70
N GLN A 85 57.95 -26.99 18.73
CA GLN A 85 59.37 -27.01 19.07
C GLN A 85 59.60 -28.03 20.18
N GLU A 86 60.77 -28.68 20.15
CA GLU A 86 61.07 -29.96 20.77
C GLU A 86 60.92 -30.05 22.30
N ASN A 87 60.50 -28.99 23.02
CA ASN A 87 60.22 -29.04 24.46
C ASN A 87 59.28 -27.91 25.00
N ASN A 88 58.34 -27.37 24.21
CA ASN A 88 57.31 -26.48 24.80
C ASN A 88 55.96 -26.55 24.07
N THR A 89 54.87 -26.29 24.81
CA THR A 89 53.49 -26.22 24.27
C THR A 89 53.44 -25.28 23.07
N GLY A 90 53.15 -25.82 21.88
CA GLY A 90 53.28 -25.11 20.61
C GLY A 90 52.44 -23.84 20.53
N ASP A 91 53.05 -22.75 20.07
CA ASP A 91 52.37 -21.48 19.78
C ASP A 91 51.32 -21.69 18.69
N ILE A 92 50.09 -21.26 18.96
CA ILE A 92 48.99 -21.25 17.99
C ILE A 92 48.99 -19.88 17.33
N THR A 93 49.48 -19.81 16.09
CA THR A 93 49.47 -18.57 15.31
C THR A 93 48.34 -18.61 14.29
N ARG A 94 47.61 -17.49 14.17
CA ARG A 94 46.57 -17.32 13.14
C ARG A 94 47.21 -16.77 11.86
N TYR A 95 46.98 -17.46 10.75
CA TYR A 95 47.38 -17.03 9.42
C TYR A 95 46.13 -16.67 8.60
N TRP A 96 46.31 -15.77 7.64
CA TRP A 96 45.29 -15.40 6.68
C TRP A 96 45.70 -15.88 5.30
N THR A 97 44.75 -16.35 4.49
CA THR A 97 45.02 -16.63 3.08
C THR A 97 45.31 -15.34 2.31
N GLU A 98 45.84 -15.51 1.10
CA GLU A 98 45.86 -14.43 0.13
C GLU A 98 44.43 -13.97 -0.18
N TRP A 99 44.31 -12.72 -0.61
CA TRP A 99 43.05 -12.16 -1.05
C TRP A 99 42.61 -12.79 -2.37
N GLU A 100 41.42 -13.36 -2.40
CA GLU A 100 40.77 -13.85 -3.61
C GLU A 100 39.72 -12.86 -4.10
N ASN A 101 39.48 -12.79 -5.41
CA ASN A 101 38.45 -11.89 -5.96
C ASN A 101 37.06 -12.36 -5.53
N TYR A 102 36.31 -11.45 -4.91
CA TYR A 102 34.91 -11.61 -4.58
C TYR A 102 34.04 -10.92 -5.63
N SER A 103 33.10 -11.65 -6.19
CA SER A 103 32.06 -11.15 -7.08
C SER A 103 30.73 -11.35 -6.35
N GLY A 104 30.23 -10.31 -5.70
CA GLY A 104 28.87 -10.31 -5.16
C GLY A 104 27.86 -10.37 -6.31
N GLY A 105 26.70 -10.96 -6.06
CA GLY A 105 25.61 -10.96 -7.04
C GLY A 105 25.25 -9.52 -7.45
N SER A 106 24.83 -9.31 -8.69
CA SER A 106 24.16 -8.08 -9.08
C SER A 106 22.69 -8.22 -8.68
N SER A 107 22.19 -7.35 -7.80
CA SER A 107 20.75 -7.24 -7.57
C SER A 107 20.20 -6.06 -8.36
N THR A 108 19.11 -6.30 -9.08
CA THR A 108 18.32 -5.24 -9.73
C THR A 108 16.96 -5.23 -9.08
N THR A 109 16.61 -4.11 -8.46
CA THR A 109 15.29 -3.88 -7.88
C THR A 109 14.58 -2.84 -8.71
N THR A 110 13.34 -3.12 -9.12
CA THR A 110 12.49 -2.09 -9.73
C THR A 110 12.13 -1.07 -8.65
N ILE A 111 12.31 0.21 -8.97
CA ILE A 111 11.93 1.33 -8.11
C ILE A 111 10.87 2.16 -8.83
N ASN A 112 9.95 2.74 -8.09
CA ASN A 112 9.08 3.77 -8.65
C ASN A 112 9.92 5.03 -8.91
N LEU A 113 9.77 5.59 -10.09
CA LEU A 113 10.40 6.83 -10.49
C LEU A 113 9.47 7.99 -10.18
N ASN A 114 10.03 9.03 -9.55
CA ASN A 114 9.33 10.25 -9.22
C ASN A 114 8.99 11.05 -10.50
N ALA A 115 7.96 10.67 -11.24
CA ALA A 115 7.52 11.35 -12.45
C ALA A 115 6.79 12.68 -12.19
N GLY A 116 7.01 13.30 -11.03
CA GLY A 116 6.55 14.64 -10.71
C GLY A 116 7.72 15.60 -10.54
N ASP A 117 8.47 15.88 -11.61
CA ASP A 117 9.47 16.95 -11.58
C ASP A 117 8.98 18.16 -12.37
N PHE A 118 8.62 19.21 -11.64
CA PHE A 118 8.02 20.45 -12.13
C PHE A 118 9.00 21.27 -12.98
N GLY A 119 9.07 20.93 -14.27
CA GLY A 119 9.59 21.84 -15.28
C GLY A 119 8.64 23.03 -15.44
N GLY A 120 9.01 24.19 -14.90
CA GLY A 120 8.22 25.40 -14.94
C GLY A 120 7.80 25.85 -16.35
N ASN A 121 6.69 26.59 -16.37
CA ASN A 121 6.23 27.49 -17.43
C ASN A 121 5.67 26.84 -18.71
N ARG A 122 4.40 26.36 -18.66
CA ARG A 122 3.56 26.26 -19.86
C ARG A 122 2.13 26.73 -19.57
N ASN A 123 1.73 27.81 -20.26
CA ASN A 123 0.34 28.23 -20.39
C ASN A 123 -0.45 27.15 -21.13
N LEU A 124 -1.32 26.42 -20.43
CA LEU A 124 -2.36 25.60 -21.04
C LEU A 124 -3.61 26.47 -21.20
N ALA A 125 -3.76 27.05 -22.39
CA ALA A 125 -5.03 27.65 -22.80
C ALA A 125 -6.04 26.52 -22.98
N GLY A 126 -6.98 26.37 -22.05
CA GLY A 126 -8.12 25.48 -22.22
C GLY A 126 -8.90 25.90 -23.47
N THR A 127 -9.05 24.99 -24.43
CA THR A 127 -10.00 25.19 -25.52
C THR A 127 -11.39 25.17 -24.89
N GLY A 128 -12.04 26.34 -24.87
CA GLY A 128 -13.41 26.54 -24.40
C GLY A 128 -14.43 25.80 -25.27
N THR A 129 -14.39 24.48 -25.23
CA THR A 129 -15.29 23.61 -25.97
C THR A 129 -16.55 23.47 -25.13
N GLN A 130 -17.51 24.37 -25.34
CA GLN A 130 -18.86 24.19 -24.82
C GLN A 130 -19.51 23.03 -25.59
N LEU A 131 -19.75 21.91 -24.90
CA LEU A 131 -20.58 20.84 -25.41
C LEU A 131 -22.03 21.33 -25.43
N ASN A 132 -22.50 21.70 -26.61
CA ASN A 132 -23.92 21.88 -26.87
C ASN A 132 -24.68 20.64 -26.39
N ALA A 133 -25.73 20.85 -25.58
CA ALA A 133 -26.61 19.80 -25.08
C ALA A 133 -27.25 19.05 -26.25
N ALA A 134 -26.67 17.92 -26.65
CA ALA A 134 -27.28 16.95 -27.54
C ALA A 134 -27.91 15.84 -26.68
N GLN A 135 -29.23 15.70 -26.84
CA GLN A 135 -30.11 14.72 -26.19
C GLN A 135 -29.46 13.33 -26.13
N HIS A 136 -29.24 12.80 -24.92
CA HIS A 136 -28.83 11.41 -24.72
C HIS A 136 -29.92 10.65 -23.96
N ASN A 137 -30.36 9.53 -24.53
CA ASN A 137 -31.24 8.57 -23.88
C ASN A 137 -30.47 7.86 -22.76
N VAL A 138 -30.98 7.91 -21.53
CA VAL A 138 -30.44 7.13 -20.40
C VAL A 138 -31.08 5.75 -20.43
N THR A 139 -30.26 4.71 -20.60
CA THR A 139 -30.69 3.30 -20.49
C THR A 139 -30.10 2.71 -19.22
N ILE A 140 -30.94 2.24 -18.30
CA ILE A 140 -30.51 1.59 -17.05
C ILE A 140 -30.72 0.08 -17.19
N ASN A 141 -29.63 -0.69 -17.15
CA ASN A 141 -29.61 -2.14 -16.97
C ASN A 141 -28.83 -2.45 -15.69
N GLY A 142 -29.50 -2.66 -14.56
CA GLY A 142 -28.84 -3.09 -13.32
C GLY A 142 -29.65 -2.84 -12.04
N SER A 143 -29.65 -3.84 -11.17
CA SER A 143 -30.33 -3.84 -9.87
C SER A 143 -29.58 -2.96 -8.86
N ALA A 144 -30.08 -1.73 -8.63
CA ALA A 144 -29.53 -0.83 -7.61
C ALA A 144 -30.45 -0.77 -6.39
N SER A 145 -29.97 -1.25 -5.25
CA SER A 145 -30.61 -1.13 -3.94
C SER A 145 -30.25 0.20 -3.27
N SER A 146 -30.73 1.33 -3.80
CA SER A 146 -30.52 2.64 -3.16
C SER A 146 -31.82 3.44 -3.03
N THR A 147 -32.10 3.90 -1.82
CA THR A 147 -33.20 4.81 -1.45
C THR A 147 -32.84 6.25 -1.78
N GLY A 148 -32.83 6.61 -3.08
CA GLY A 148 -32.58 7.97 -3.55
C GLY A 148 -33.54 8.39 -4.67
N THR A 149 -34.03 9.63 -4.61
CA THR A 149 -34.90 10.23 -5.65
C THR A 149 -34.08 10.60 -6.89
N ILE A 150 -34.40 10.02 -8.05
CA ILE A 150 -33.74 10.34 -9.34
C ILE A 150 -34.45 11.54 -9.97
N THR A 151 -33.70 12.61 -10.25
CA THR A 151 -34.21 13.79 -10.97
C THR A 151 -33.43 13.94 -12.28
N SER A 152 -34.07 13.72 -13.44
CA SER A 152 -33.45 13.96 -14.74
C SER A 152 -33.82 15.35 -15.27
N GLY A 153 -32.83 16.06 -15.82
CA GLY A 153 -33.07 17.25 -16.63
C GLY A 153 -33.40 16.82 -18.06
N ALA A 154 -34.65 17.05 -18.49
CA ALA A 154 -35.15 16.93 -19.86
C ALA A 154 -34.57 15.78 -20.72
N GLY A 155 -35.02 14.54 -20.46
CA GLY A 155 -34.76 13.37 -21.30
C GLY A 155 -35.66 12.17 -20.93
N ASN A 156 -35.93 11.30 -21.91
CA ASN A 156 -36.73 10.07 -21.71
C ASN A 156 -35.94 9.04 -20.89
N VAL A 157 -36.60 8.37 -19.94
CA VAL A 157 -36.03 7.32 -19.09
C VAL A 157 -36.55 5.96 -19.53
N ASN A 158 -35.67 5.07 -20.01
CA ASN A 158 -36.01 3.67 -20.30
C ASN A 158 -35.48 2.77 -19.18
N VAL A 159 -36.38 2.03 -18.51
CA VAL A 159 -36.06 1.05 -17.46
C VAL A 159 -36.09 -0.36 -18.05
N GLY A 160 -34.94 -1.03 -18.11
CA GLY A 160 -34.82 -2.40 -18.60
C GLY A 160 -34.88 -3.43 -17.49
N GLY A 161 -35.98 -4.20 -17.42
CA GLY A 161 -36.02 -5.63 -17.10
C GLY A 161 -35.44 -6.20 -15.79
N GLY A 162 -35.09 -5.40 -14.79
CA GLY A 162 -34.62 -5.89 -13.48
C GLY A 162 -35.72 -5.90 -12.40
N MET A 163 -35.83 -6.99 -11.64
CA MET A 163 -36.78 -7.16 -10.54
C MET A 163 -36.55 -6.09 -9.45
N ILE A 164 -37.54 -5.22 -9.21
CA ILE A 164 -37.52 -4.22 -8.12
C ILE A 164 -38.15 -4.86 -6.88
N GLU A 165 -37.35 -5.30 -5.92
CA GLU A 165 -37.86 -5.58 -4.57
C GLU A 165 -38.04 -4.27 -3.81
N VAL A 166 -39.30 -3.91 -3.55
CA VAL A 166 -39.66 -2.78 -2.66
C VAL A 166 -39.87 -3.34 -1.25
N PRO A 167 -39.04 -2.98 -0.25
CA PRO A 167 -39.38 -3.25 1.15
C PRO A 167 -40.71 -2.56 1.49
N ALA A 168 -41.64 -3.31 2.05
CA ALA A 168 -43.00 -2.85 2.29
C ALA A 168 -43.04 -1.51 3.08
N ARG A 169 -43.76 -0.53 2.51
CA ARG A 169 -44.18 0.78 3.06
C ARG A 169 -43.17 1.93 3.03
N VAL A 170 -42.86 2.45 1.83
CA VAL A 170 -42.72 3.91 1.57
C VAL A 170 -43.20 4.18 0.13
N PRO A 171 -44.07 5.18 -0.15
CA PRO A 171 -44.43 5.52 -1.53
C PRO A 171 -43.24 6.21 -2.24
N ALA A 172 -42.62 5.52 -3.20
CA ALA A 172 -41.72 6.16 -4.16
C ALA A 172 -42.56 6.94 -5.19
N ALA A 173 -42.41 8.26 -5.23
CA ALA A 173 -43.02 9.10 -6.26
C ALA A 173 -42.04 9.27 -7.42
N ILE A 174 -42.38 8.74 -8.60
CA ILE A 174 -41.72 9.07 -9.86
C ILE A 174 -42.48 10.24 -10.47
N THR A 175 -41.91 11.45 -10.43
CA THR A 175 -42.46 12.63 -11.10
C THR A 175 -41.67 12.98 -12.35
N SER A 176 -42.26 12.83 -13.54
CA SER A 176 -41.75 13.40 -14.79
C SER A 176 -42.41 14.77 -15.07
N ARG A 177 -41.64 15.76 -15.54
CA ARG A 177 -42.18 17.09 -15.93
C ARG A 177 -42.66 17.17 -17.38
N SER A 178 -42.65 16.06 -18.11
CA SER A 178 -43.13 15.99 -19.50
C SER A 178 -43.82 14.66 -19.79
N GLY A 179 -45.14 14.65 -19.67
CA GLY A 179 -46.05 13.97 -20.60
C GLY A 179 -46.17 12.45 -20.62
N ASP A 180 -45.09 11.67 -20.78
CA ASP A 180 -45.23 10.27 -21.19
C ASP A 180 -44.51 9.30 -20.24
N LEU A 181 -45.30 8.46 -19.58
CA LEU A 181 -44.87 7.29 -18.81
C LEU A 181 -45.38 6.04 -19.55
N HIS A 182 -44.48 5.30 -20.20
CA HIS A 182 -44.82 4.01 -20.82
C HIS A 182 -44.40 2.89 -19.87
N LEU A 183 -45.37 2.29 -19.15
CA LEU A 183 -45.15 1.03 -18.42
C LEU A 183 -45.42 -0.15 -19.35
N VAL A 184 -44.46 -1.06 -19.50
CA VAL A 184 -44.67 -2.35 -20.17
C VAL A 184 -45.20 -3.33 -19.12
N ASP A 185 -46.41 -3.83 -19.32
CA ASP A 185 -47.08 -4.82 -18.46
C ASP A 185 -46.61 -6.24 -18.79
N THR A 186 -46.06 -6.97 -17.82
CA THR A 186 -45.93 -8.44 -17.88
C THR A 186 -46.29 -9.07 -16.53
N SER A 187 -47.41 -9.80 -16.55
CA SER A 187 -48.03 -10.53 -15.46
C SER A 187 -47.24 -11.75 -14.97
N ALA A 188 -46.90 -11.83 -13.68
CA ALA A 188 -46.77 -13.09 -12.92
C ALA A 188 -46.81 -12.83 -11.40
N VAL A 189 -47.98 -13.08 -10.79
CA VAL A 189 -48.23 -13.04 -9.34
C VAL A 189 -48.15 -14.47 -8.81
N GLY A 190 -47.34 -14.73 -7.76
CA GLY A 190 -47.31 -16.03 -7.10
C GLY A 190 -46.40 -16.15 -5.87
N SER A 191 -47.01 -16.05 -4.68
CA SER A 191 -46.64 -16.65 -3.38
C SER A 191 -45.30 -16.30 -2.69
N GLN A 192 -45.32 -15.32 -1.78
CA GLN A 192 -44.45 -15.29 -0.59
C GLN A 192 -45.12 -14.45 0.53
N ALA A 193 -45.93 -15.09 1.39
CA ALA A 193 -46.52 -14.44 2.57
C ALA A 193 -46.57 -15.34 3.82
N GLN A 194 -45.65 -16.30 3.94
CA GLN A 194 -45.70 -17.29 5.03
C GLN A 194 -44.35 -17.70 5.64
N ALA A 195 -43.35 -16.80 5.64
CA ALA A 195 -42.07 -17.03 6.34
C ALA A 195 -41.73 -15.97 7.40
N ASN A 196 -42.65 -15.06 7.74
CA ASN A 196 -42.52 -14.14 8.88
C ASN A 196 -43.21 -14.69 10.13
N ARG A 197 -42.73 -15.83 10.66
CA ARG A 197 -43.22 -16.38 11.95
C ARG A 197 -42.19 -16.98 12.90
N GLN A 198 -40.88 -16.87 12.65
CA GLN A 198 -39.88 -17.35 13.62
C GLN A 198 -38.80 -16.28 13.87
N SER A 199 -39.26 -15.15 14.40
CA SER A 199 -38.46 -14.18 15.14
C SER A 199 -39.29 -13.77 16.37
N ALA A 200 -39.47 -14.73 17.27
CA ALA A 200 -40.07 -14.54 18.58
C ALA A 200 -39.47 -15.56 19.55
N GLU A 201 -38.21 -15.36 19.93
CA GLU A 201 -37.63 -15.89 21.16
C GLU A 201 -36.35 -15.11 21.49
N ALA A 202 -36.56 -13.87 21.94
CA ALA A 202 -35.64 -13.20 22.85
C ALA A 202 -36.36 -13.15 24.20
N GLN A 203 -35.81 -13.82 25.22
CA GLN A 203 -35.75 -13.44 26.64
C GLN A 203 -35.60 -14.66 27.56
N LEU A 204 -34.82 -14.46 28.65
CA LEU A 204 -34.58 -15.32 29.84
C LEU A 204 -33.28 -16.16 29.73
N ILE A 205 -32.21 -15.98 30.52
CA ILE A 205 -32.02 -15.45 31.89
C ILE A 205 -30.56 -14.98 32.09
N GLU A 206 -30.39 -13.75 32.59
CA GLU A 206 -29.21 -13.33 33.35
C GLU A 206 -29.18 -14.02 34.73
N ARG A 207 -28.00 -14.50 35.17
CA ARG A 207 -27.44 -14.38 36.54
C ARG A 207 -26.28 -15.37 36.74
N GLN A 208 -25.05 -14.87 36.77
CA GLN A 208 -24.27 -14.76 38.01
C GLN A 208 -22.90 -14.12 37.76
N ALA A 209 -22.75 -12.91 38.31
CA ALA A 209 -21.49 -12.27 38.58
C ALA A 209 -20.81 -12.89 39.83
N GLY A 210 -19.48 -12.83 39.85
CA GLY A 210 -18.61 -13.06 41.00
C GLY A 210 -17.41 -13.94 40.59
N SER A 211 -16.14 -13.59 40.78
CA SER A 211 -15.53 -12.52 41.57
C SER A 211 -14.07 -12.35 41.11
N ALA A 212 -13.54 -11.14 41.31
CA ALA A 212 -12.16 -10.74 41.07
C ALA A 212 -11.12 -11.56 41.85
N SER A 213 -9.91 -11.68 41.30
CA SER A 213 -8.64 -11.64 42.06
C SER A 213 -7.45 -11.43 41.12
N SER A 214 -6.79 -10.29 41.34
CA SER A 214 -5.43 -9.89 40.97
C SER A 214 -4.40 -11.01 40.86
N HIS A 215 -3.47 -10.92 39.91
CA HIS A 215 -2.03 -11.19 40.11
C HIS A 215 -1.19 -10.24 39.22
N GLN A 216 -0.43 -9.35 39.88
CA GLN A 216 0.73 -8.66 39.32
C GLN A 216 1.97 -9.56 39.47
N ALA A 217 2.75 -9.67 38.40
CA ALA A 217 4.21 -9.92 38.32
C ALA A 217 4.47 -10.41 36.89
N GLY A 218 5.50 -10.02 36.14
CA GLY A 218 6.67 -9.21 36.40
C GLY A 218 7.43 -9.15 35.07
N GLU A 219 7.93 -7.96 34.80
CA GLU A 219 8.64 -7.47 33.63
C GLU A 219 9.90 -8.28 33.26
N LEU A 220 10.03 -8.64 31.98
CA LEU A 220 11.32 -8.91 31.33
C LEU A 220 11.28 -8.26 29.95
N ALA A 221 11.60 -6.96 29.94
CA ALA A 221 11.92 -6.21 28.75
C ALA A 221 13.21 -6.76 28.13
N ILE A 222 13.13 -7.29 26.90
CA ILE A 222 14.30 -7.42 26.03
C ILE A 222 14.25 -6.24 25.07
N ASP A 223 15.16 -5.31 25.34
CA ASP A 223 15.54 -4.17 24.53
C ASP A 223 15.84 -4.62 23.08
N ARG A 224 14.92 -4.27 22.16
CA ARG A 224 15.15 -4.32 20.70
C ARG A 224 15.43 -2.91 20.17
N GLN A 225 16.38 -2.18 20.78
CA GLN A 225 17.08 -1.10 20.10
C GLN A 225 18.24 -1.66 19.27
N ALA A 226 17.95 -2.11 18.06
CA ALA A 226 18.83 -2.02 16.89
C ALA A 226 18.10 -2.56 15.66
N MET A 227 18.10 -1.76 14.58
CA MET A 227 17.50 -2.03 13.25
C MET A 227 16.07 -1.49 13.01
N SER A 228 15.77 -0.27 13.47
CA SER A 228 14.89 0.65 12.71
C SER A 228 15.76 1.76 12.15
N GLY A 229 16.06 1.66 10.86
CA GLY A 229 16.80 2.65 10.09
C GLY A 229 15.95 3.20 8.95
N ALA A 230 14.67 3.46 9.20
CA ALA A 230 13.89 4.39 8.39
C ALA A 230 13.85 5.70 9.17
N GLY A 231 14.76 6.63 8.85
CA GLY A 231 14.70 7.97 9.45
C GLY A 231 13.37 8.63 9.08
N ASP A 232 12.74 9.33 10.04
CA ASP A 232 11.57 10.19 9.82
C ASP A 232 11.88 11.15 8.64
N VAL A 233 11.34 10.86 7.45
CA VAL A 233 11.47 11.73 6.28
C VAL A 233 10.35 12.76 6.34
N ILE A 234 10.67 14.05 6.21
CA ILE A 234 9.65 15.10 6.02
C ILE A 234 9.37 15.27 4.54
N ARG A 235 8.09 15.25 4.15
CA ARG A 235 7.62 15.63 2.81
C ARG A 235 6.93 16.98 2.83
N THR A 236 7.10 17.71 1.75
CA THR A 236 6.38 18.94 1.46
C THR A 236 6.18 19.05 -0.04
N LEU A 237 5.15 19.77 -0.47
CA LEU A 237 4.92 20.07 -1.87
C LEU A 237 4.73 21.57 -2.06
N THR A 238 5.28 22.10 -3.14
CA THR A 238 5.04 23.49 -3.52
C THR A 238 3.65 23.56 -4.16
N PRO A 239 2.66 24.24 -3.55
CA PRO A 239 1.30 24.21 -4.08
C PRO A 239 1.21 24.84 -5.46
N GLN A 240 0.54 24.19 -6.41
CA GLN A 240 0.21 24.81 -7.68
C GLN A 240 -0.87 25.87 -7.49
N LEU A 241 -0.53 27.15 -7.72
CA LEU A 241 -1.46 28.25 -7.56
C LEU A 241 -2.18 28.58 -8.87
N GLN A 242 -3.36 27.98 -9.05
CA GLN A 242 -4.33 28.47 -10.04
C GLN A 242 -5.28 29.44 -9.35
N LEU A 243 -5.22 30.73 -9.75
CA LEU A 243 -6.14 31.72 -9.21
C LEU A 243 -7.57 31.43 -9.69
N PRO A 244 -8.57 31.45 -8.79
CA PRO A 244 -9.95 31.16 -9.16
C PRO A 244 -10.52 32.24 -10.08
N SER A 245 -11.30 31.81 -11.07
CA SER A 245 -12.02 32.66 -12.04
C SER A 245 -13.54 32.59 -11.93
N ASN A 246 -14.06 32.01 -10.85
CA ASN A 246 -15.50 31.82 -10.62
C ASN A 246 -16.09 32.88 -9.65
N SER A 247 -17.41 32.89 -9.52
CA SER A 247 -18.13 33.85 -8.66
C SER A 247 -18.03 33.59 -7.15
N LEU A 248 -17.44 32.47 -6.74
CA LEU A 248 -17.25 32.15 -5.32
C LEU A 248 -16.10 32.95 -4.71
N PHE A 249 -15.12 33.36 -5.52
CA PHE A 249 -13.92 34.04 -5.07
C PHE A 249 -13.76 35.42 -5.72
N GLN A 250 -13.22 36.36 -4.96
CA GLN A 250 -12.88 37.70 -5.42
C GLN A 250 -11.37 37.91 -5.28
N LEU A 251 -10.74 38.31 -6.39
CA LEU A 251 -9.33 38.67 -6.39
C LEU A 251 -9.14 40.11 -5.90
N LYS A 252 -8.26 40.30 -4.91
CA LYS A 252 -7.86 41.60 -4.38
C LYS A 252 -6.36 41.81 -4.56
N PRO A 253 -5.87 42.21 -5.75
CA PRO A 253 -4.43 42.32 -6.02
C PRO A 253 -3.72 43.37 -5.17
N THR A 254 -4.40 44.46 -4.81
CA THR A 254 -3.83 45.59 -4.06
C THR A 254 -4.22 45.56 -2.58
N GLY A 255 -3.45 46.25 -1.74
CA GLY A 255 -3.70 46.38 -0.30
C GLY A 255 -3.31 45.16 0.54
N ILE A 256 -3.62 45.24 1.83
CA ILE A 256 -3.21 44.28 2.89
C ILE A 256 -4.14 43.05 2.94
N ARG A 257 -5.31 43.12 2.29
CA ARG A 257 -6.25 41.98 2.20
C ARG A 257 -5.62 40.79 1.46
N PRO A 258 -6.04 39.56 1.78
CA PRO A 258 -5.60 38.38 1.04
C PRO A 258 -5.89 38.51 -0.45
N LEU A 259 -5.04 37.92 -1.28
CA LEU A 259 -5.19 37.97 -2.74
C LEU A 259 -6.51 37.33 -3.19
N VAL A 260 -6.95 36.26 -2.52
CA VAL A 260 -8.20 35.56 -2.79
C VAL A 260 -9.13 35.66 -1.57
N GLU A 261 -10.26 36.34 -1.71
CA GLU A 261 -11.31 36.41 -0.69
C GLU A 261 -12.55 35.63 -1.15
N THR A 262 -13.15 34.84 -0.27
CA THR A 262 -14.42 34.16 -0.55
C THR A 262 -15.57 35.17 -0.47
N ASP A 263 -16.49 35.12 -1.43
CA ASP A 263 -17.64 36.03 -1.45
C ASP A 263 -18.51 35.80 -0.20
N PRO A 264 -18.77 36.85 0.61
CA PRO A 264 -19.50 36.73 1.88
C PRO A 264 -20.89 36.11 1.78
N ARG A 265 -21.52 36.13 0.60
CA ARG A 265 -22.81 35.49 0.35
C ARG A 265 -22.77 33.96 0.47
N PHE A 266 -21.58 33.35 0.38
CA PHE A 266 -21.38 31.91 0.44
C PHE A 266 -20.78 31.43 1.77
N THR A 267 -20.34 32.35 2.63
CA THR A 267 -19.70 32.01 3.91
C THR A 267 -20.62 32.20 5.13
N ASN A 268 -21.88 32.60 4.93
CA ASN A 268 -22.81 32.97 6.01
C ASN A 268 -22.20 33.97 7.01
N GLN A 269 -21.29 34.83 6.55
CA GLN A 269 -20.53 35.77 7.38
C GLN A 269 -19.65 35.12 8.48
N ARG A 270 -19.42 33.80 8.41
CA ARG A 270 -18.50 33.11 9.34
C ARG A 270 -17.05 33.54 9.05
N GLN A 271 -16.32 33.91 10.10
CA GLN A 271 -14.87 34.08 10.02
C GLN A 271 -14.20 32.72 10.23
N TRP A 272 -13.37 32.33 9.26
CA TRP A 272 -12.64 31.05 9.27
C TRP A 272 -11.22 31.26 9.75
N LEU A 273 -10.66 30.28 10.47
CA LEU A 273 -9.26 30.30 10.85
C LEU A 273 -8.35 30.38 9.60
N SER A 274 -7.37 31.28 9.64
CA SER A 274 -6.48 31.56 8.51
C SER A 274 -5.02 31.69 8.97
N SER A 275 -4.08 31.78 8.04
CA SER A 275 -2.66 31.97 8.36
C SER A 275 -2.33 33.28 9.10
N ASP A 276 -3.28 34.21 9.23
CA ASP A 276 -3.16 35.34 10.18
C ASP A 276 -2.90 34.86 11.61
N TYR A 277 -3.44 33.69 11.97
CA TYR A 277 -3.20 33.05 13.26
C TYR A 277 -1.70 32.79 13.50
N LEU A 278 -1.02 32.15 12.55
CA LEU A 278 0.43 31.91 12.61
C LEU A 278 1.23 33.22 12.60
N LEU A 279 0.86 34.17 11.75
CA LEU A 279 1.54 35.46 11.65
C LEU A 279 1.46 36.24 12.95
N SER A 280 0.28 36.31 13.57
CA SER A 280 0.08 36.98 14.86
C SER A 280 0.89 36.33 16.00
N ALA A 281 1.11 35.01 15.94
CA ALA A 281 1.89 34.27 16.93
C ALA A 281 3.41 34.47 16.79
N LEU A 282 3.90 34.89 15.62
CA LEU A 282 5.32 35.07 15.31
C LEU A 282 5.76 36.53 15.27
N HIS A 283 4.97 37.41 14.66
CA HIS A 283 5.30 38.82 14.48
C HIS A 283 4.03 39.69 14.46
N PRO A 284 3.73 40.46 15.52
CA PRO A 284 2.54 41.31 15.57
C PRO A 284 2.70 42.66 14.84
N ASP A 285 3.82 42.94 14.16
CA ASP A 285 4.02 44.20 13.43
C ASP A 285 3.30 44.17 12.05
N PRO A 286 2.23 44.97 11.86
CA PRO A 286 1.47 45.01 10.61
C PRO A 286 2.26 45.58 9.42
N ALA A 287 3.37 46.28 9.66
CA ALA A 287 4.18 46.89 8.61
C ALA A 287 5.12 45.89 7.91
N MET A 288 5.36 44.72 8.52
CA MET A 288 6.24 43.67 7.99
C MET A 288 5.48 42.46 7.43
N THR A 289 4.15 42.47 7.47
CA THR A 289 3.33 41.34 7.00
C THR A 289 3.16 41.41 5.49
N GLN A 290 3.77 40.46 4.76
CA GLN A 290 3.55 40.32 3.33
C GLN A 290 2.09 39.94 3.02
N LYS A 291 1.63 40.23 1.80
CA LYS A 291 0.28 39.89 1.34
C LYS A 291 0.07 38.38 1.39
N ARG A 292 -1.08 37.92 1.88
CA ARG A 292 -1.42 36.48 1.96
C ARG A 292 -2.12 35.99 0.72
N LEU A 293 -2.03 34.69 0.45
CA LEU A 293 -2.69 34.06 -0.69
C LEU A 293 -4.21 34.13 -0.58
N GLY A 294 -4.80 33.73 0.55
CA GLY A 294 -6.26 33.59 0.65
C GLY A 294 -6.83 33.89 2.02
N ASP A 295 -8.15 33.96 2.11
CA ASP A 295 -8.85 33.94 3.39
C ASP A 295 -8.82 32.53 4.03
N GLY A 296 -9.34 32.41 5.26
CA GLY A 296 -9.32 31.13 5.98
C GLY A 296 -10.06 30.00 5.25
N PHE A 297 -11.13 30.31 4.53
CA PHE A 297 -11.87 29.31 3.76
C PHE A 297 -11.05 28.77 2.58
N TYR A 298 -10.43 29.67 1.80
CA TYR A 298 -9.57 29.30 0.69
C TYR A 298 -8.33 28.52 1.16
N GLU A 299 -7.68 28.99 2.23
CA GLU A 299 -6.46 28.36 2.75
C GLU A 299 -6.73 26.99 3.38
N GLN A 300 -7.82 26.80 4.13
CA GLN A 300 -8.16 25.48 4.67
C GLN A 300 -8.41 24.46 3.56
N ARG A 301 -9.03 24.88 2.44
CA ARG A 301 -9.17 24.01 1.26
C ARG A 301 -7.80 23.62 0.69
N LEU A 302 -6.92 24.61 0.53
CA LEU A 302 -5.55 24.41 0.04
C LEU A 302 -4.74 23.48 0.96
N ILE A 303 -4.87 23.59 2.27
CA ILE A 303 -4.21 22.70 3.23
C ILE A 303 -4.76 21.28 3.13
N ARG A 304 -6.08 21.11 3.03
CA ARG A 304 -6.69 19.79 2.85
C ARG A 304 -6.17 19.11 1.58
N GLU A 305 -6.09 19.84 0.46
CA GLU A 305 -5.54 19.35 -0.80
C GLU A 305 -4.08 18.91 -0.63
N GLN A 306 -3.26 19.72 0.05
CA GLN A 306 -1.86 19.37 0.32
C GLN A 306 -1.71 18.13 1.21
N VAL A 307 -2.45 18.05 2.32
CA VAL A 307 -2.43 16.86 3.21
C VAL A 307 -2.83 15.62 2.42
N THR A 308 -3.90 15.70 1.64
CA THR A 308 -4.36 14.59 0.79
C THR A 308 -3.30 14.17 -0.23
N GLN A 309 -2.59 15.12 -0.83
CA GLN A 309 -1.53 14.82 -1.80
C GLN A 309 -0.26 14.25 -1.15
N LEU A 310 0.04 14.65 0.09
CA LEU A 310 1.22 14.21 0.83
C LEU A 310 1.04 12.85 1.50
N THR A 311 -0.17 12.55 2.00
CA THR A 311 -0.43 11.37 2.84
C THR A 311 -1.49 10.44 2.26
N GLY A 312 -2.37 10.93 1.36
CA GLY A 312 -3.57 10.21 0.93
C GLY A 312 -4.70 10.20 1.92
N GLN A 313 -4.48 10.75 3.11
CA GLN A 313 -5.48 10.86 4.14
C GLN A 313 -6.13 12.24 4.07
N ARG A 314 -7.41 12.33 4.47
CA ARG A 314 -8.11 13.63 4.56
C ARG A 314 -7.49 14.50 5.66
N PHE A 315 -7.10 13.86 6.76
CA PHE A 315 -6.51 14.48 7.92
C PHE A 315 -5.22 13.75 8.26
N LEU A 316 -4.29 14.46 8.88
CA LEU A 316 -3.16 13.83 9.57
C LEU A 316 -3.69 13.07 10.78
N GLU A 317 -2.96 12.04 11.21
CA GLU A 317 -3.34 11.23 12.36
C GLU A 317 -3.62 12.11 13.60
N GLY A 318 -4.72 11.81 14.30
CA GLY A 318 -5.13 12.54 15.51
C GLY A 318 -6.07 13.73 15.25
N TYR A 319 -6.47 14.00 14.01
CA TYR A 319 -7.42 15.06 13.67
C TYR A 319 -8.67 14.53 12.96
N ALA A 320 -9.80 15.22 13.17
CA ALA A 320 -11.10 14.87 12.58
C ALA A 320 -11.79 16.05 11.87
N ASP A 321 -11.20 17.25 11.92
CA ASP A 321 -11.73 18.45 11.28
C ASP A 321 -10.61 19.39 10.77
N ASP A 322 -10.94 20.16 9.72
CA ASP A 322 -9.96 20.98 9.00
C ASP A 322 -9.45 22.16 9.82
N GLU A 323 -10.30 22.74 10.67
CA GLU A 323 -9.98 23.94 11.45
C GLU A 323 -9.06 23.59 12.63
N ALA A 324 -9.33 22.50 13.36
CA ALA A 324 -8.48 21.99 14.43
C ALA A 324 -7.12 21.50 13.91
N GLN A 325 -7.12 20.76 12.79
CA GLN A 325 -5.87 20.35 12.14
C GLN A 325 -5.05 21.57 11.74
N TYR A 326 -5.67 22.55 11.07
CA TYR A 326 -4.95 23.72 10.61
C TYR A 326 -4.40 24.54 11.78
N ALA A 327 -5.17 24.70 12.86
CA ALA A 327 -4.71 25.32 14.10
C ALA A 327 -3.50 24.61 14.70
N ALA A 328 -3.55 23.28 14.80
CA ALA A 328 -2.48 22.49 15.36
C ALA A 328 -1.20 22.55 14.50
N LEU A 329 -1.33 22.45 13.18
CA LEU A 329 -0.22 22.60 12.24
C LEU A 329 0.45 23.98 12.36
N MET A 330 -0.33 25.04 12.53
CA MET A 330 0.19 26.38 12.78
C MET A 330 0.81 26.53 14.18
N ASN A 331 0.25 25.89 15.21
CA ASN A 331 0.83 25.90 16.56
C ASN A 331 2.19 25.20 16.58
N ASN A 332 2.31 24.04 15.93
CA ASN A 332 3.57 23.32 15.77
C ASN A 332 4.58 24.17 14.99
N ALA A 333 4.14 24.80 13.90
CA ALA A 333 4.95 25.72 13.11
C ALA A 333 5.47 26.90 13.94
N ALA A 334 4.61 27.53 14.74
CA ALA A 334 4.98 28.67 15.58
C ALA A 334 6.01 28.27 16.65
N THR A 335 5.86 27.08 17.23
CA THR A 335 6.79 26.52 18.21
C THR A 335 8.16 26.26 17.59
N PHE A 336 8.18 25.57 16.45
CA PHE A 336 9.41 25.27 15.72
C PHE A 336 10.11 26.56 15.25
N ALA A 337 9.36 27.51 14.70
CA ALA A 337 9.92 28.77 14.23
C ALA A 337 10.57 29.61 15.33
N LYS A 338 9.99 29.65 16.54
CA LYS A 338 10.59 30.36 17.69
C LYS A 338 11.88 29.69 18.15
N ALA A 339 11.91 28.36 18.17
CA ALA A 339 13.11 27.60 18.56
C ALA A 339 14.26 27.75 17.55
N HIS A 340 13.95 27.83 16.25
CA HIS A 340 14.93 27.85 15.17
C HIS A 340 15.14 29.23 14.52
N GLY A 341 14.52 30.29 15.06
CA GLY A 341 14.68 31.68 14.58
C GLY A 341 14.15 31.91 13.16
N LEU A 342 13.10 31.18 12.76
CA LEU A 342 12.58 31.20 11.39
C LEU A 342 11.68 32.41 11.13
N ARG A 343 11.66 32.84 9.86
CA ARG A 343 10.82 33.96 9.39
C ARG A 343 9.88 33.50 8.28
N PRO A 344 8.57 33.81 8.37
CA PRO A 344 7.63 33.61 7.26
C PRO A 344 8.14 34.24 5.97
N GLY A 345 7.87 33.59 4.84
CA GLY A 345 8.32 34.00 3.50
C GLY A 345 9.50 33.20 2.96
N VAL A 346 10.26 32.50 3.81
CA VAL A 346 11.38 31.64 3.41
C VAL A 346 11.02 30.18 3.66
N ALA A 347 11.15 29.33 2.64
CA ALA A 347 10.95 27.88 2.76
C ALA A 347 12.00 27.24 3.68
N LEU A 348 11.63 26.14 4.37
CA LEU A 348 12.58 25.38 5.18
C LEU A 348 13.67 24.74 4.32
N THR A 349 14.92 24.74 4.80
CA THR A 349 16.01 23.99 4.19
C THR A 349 15.90 22.49 4.52
N ALA A 350 16.63 21.65 3.80
CA ALA A 350 16.66 20.21 4.08
C ALA A 350 17.13 19.89 5.51
N GLU A 351 18.10 20.66 6.02
CA GLU A 351 18.62 20.52 7.38
C GLU A 351 17.57 20.92 8.42
N GLN A 352 16.76 21.94 8.13
CA GLN A 352 15.67 22.37 9.01
C GLN A 352 14.50 21.37 8.97
N MET A 353 14.20 20.82 7.79
CA MET A 353 13.21 19.76 7.66
C MET A 353 13.62 18.54 8.49
N ALA A 354 14.88 18.12 8.44
CA ALA A 354 15.38 16.98 9.23
C ALA A 354 15.26 17.18 10.76
N GLN A 355 15.01 18.40 11.23
CA GLN A 355 14.81 18.72 12.66
C GLN A 355 13.33 18.78 13.08
N LEU A 356 12.39 18.63 12.13
CA LEU A 356 10.97 18.61 12.46
C LEU A 356 10.59 17.30 13.16
N THR A 357 10.01 17.44 14.36
CA THR A 357 9.48 16.32 15.15
C THR A 357 7.95 16.23 15.08
N SER A 358 7.31 17.12 14.32
CA SER A 358 5.85 17.22 14.18
C SER A 358 5.48 17.79 12.83
N ASP A 359 4.27 17.49 12.38
CA ASP A 359 3.72 18.05 11.14
C ASP A 359 3.44 19.54 11.34
N ILE A 360 3.74 20.36 10.33
CA ILE A 360 3.57 21.82 10.40
C ILE A 360 2.94 22.39 9.11
N VAL A 361 2.39 23.60 9.23
CA VAL A 361 2.15 24.48 8.07
C VAL A 361 3.02 25.71 8.18
N TRP A 362 3.80 25.97 7.13
CA TRP A 362 4.72 27.10 7.04
C TRP A 362 4.34 28.05 5.91
N LEU A 363 4.62 29.35 6.06
CA LEU A 363 4.30 30.35 5.04
C LEU A 363 5.52 30.63 4.16
N VAL A 364 5.37 30.37 2.86
CA VAL A 364 6.44 30.55 1.86
C VAL A 364 6.03 31.63 0.86
N GLU A 365 6.95 32.55 0.53
CA GLU A 365 6.71 33.57 -0.48
C GLU A 365 6.67 32.92 -1.86
N GLN A 366 5.58 33.13 -2.61
CA GLN A 366 5.48 32.72 -4.00
C GLN A 366 5.04 33.88 -4.88
N THR A 367 5.47 33.84 -6.14
CA THR A 367 5.04 34.80 -7.16
C THR A 367 3.88 34.22 -7.94
N VAL A 368 2.72 34.88 -7.90
CA VAL A 368 1.51 34.47 -8.61
C VAL A 368 1.26 35.40 -9.78
N THR A 369 0.93 34.84 -10.94
CA THR A 369 0.59 35.59 -12.15
C THR A 369 -0.93 35.77 -12.24
N LEU A 370 -1.39 37.01 -12.44
CA LEU A 370 -2.78 37.35 -12.66
C LEU A 370 -3.17 37.17 -14.13
N ALA A 371 -4.48 37.18 -14.41
CA ALA A 371 -5.03 37.00 -15.76
C ALA A 371 -4.57 38.08 -16.76
N ASP A 372 -4.16 39.26 -16.28
CA ASP A 372 -3.61 40.35 -17.08
C ASP A 372 -2.09 40.24 -17.33
N GLY A 373 -1.45 39.17 -16.85
CA GLY A 373 -0.02 38.92 -16.94
C GLY A 373 0.82 39.64 -15.89
N SER A 374 0.22 40.44 -15.01
CA SER A 374 0.92 41.04 -13.87
C SER A 374 1.25 39.99 -12.81
N THR A 375 2.26 40.25 -11.97
CA THR A 375 2.66 39.33 -10.90
C THR A 375 2.54 39.95 -9.53
N VAL A 376 2.13 39.14 -8.55
CA VAL A 376 2.01 39.54 -7.14
C VAL A 376 2.69 38.50 -6.26
N LYS A 377 3.53 38.96 -5.34
CA LYS A 377 4.14 38.10 -4.32
C LYS A 377 3.18 37.91 -3.15
N VAL A 378 2.95 36.66 -2.77
CA VAL A 378 2.07 36.32 -1.65
C VAL A 378 2.67 35.23 -0.77
N LEU A 379 2.30 35.25 0.51
CA LEU A 379 2.54 34.16 1.45
C LEU A 379 1.55 33.03 1.21
N VAL A 380 2.09 31.84 1.01
CA VAL A 380 1.34 30.62 0.70
C VAL A 380 1.52 29.64 1.84
N PRO A 381 0.44 29.14 2.46
CA PRO A 381 0.56 28.13 3.50
C PRO A 381 0.91 26.78 2.86
N GLN A 382 2.02 26.21 3.30
CA GLN A 382 2.63 25.00 2.77
C GLN A 382 2.77 23.94 3.87
N VAL A 383 2.29 22.73 3.62
CA VAL A 383 2.32 21.61 4.58
C VAL A 383 3.69 20.91 4.54
N TYR A 384 4.24 20.64 5.71
CA TYR A 384 5.38 19.77 5.92
C TYR A 384 4.92 18.62 6.82
N ALA A 385 4.77 17.43 6.24
CA ALA A 385 4.25 16.25 6.92
C ALA A 385 5.33 15.19 7.02
N ARG A 386 5.39 14.49 8.16
CA ARG A 386 6.23 13.32 8.36
C ARG A 386 5.67 12.14 7.58
N VAL A 387 6.52 11.44 6.85
CA VAL A 387 6.18 10.22 6.13
C VAL A 387 5.99 9.10 7.13
N ARG A 388 4.77 8.57 7.18
CA ARG A 388 4.41 7.38 7.96
C ARG A 388 4.29 6.17 7.04
N ASP A 389 4.41 4.98 7.62
CA ASP A 389 4.10 3.75 6.91
C ASP A 389 2.63 3.77 6.49
N GLY A 390 2.38 3.81 5.17
CA GLY A 390 1.04 3.91 4.58
C GLY A 390 0.72 5.25 3.90
N ASP A 391 1.54 6.28 4.05
CA ASP A 391 1.33 7.55 3.34
C ASP A 391 1.54 7.42 1.82
N LEU A 392 0.63 8.03 1.03
CA LEU A 392 0.80 8.14 -0.42
C LEU A 392 2.19 8.71 -0.74
N ARG A 393 2.91 8.06 -1.66
CA ARG A 393 4.23 8.54 -2.08
C ARG A 393 4.15 9.91 -2.78
N GLY A 394 2.95 10.33 -3.22
CA GLY A 394 2.63 11.69 -3.68
C GLY A 394 3.30 12.08 -5.01
N ASP A 395 4.22 11.26 -5.50
CA ASP A 395 5.15 11.49 -6.59
C ASP A 395 4.90 10.59 -7.83
N GLY A 396 3.79 9.84 -7.80
CA GLY A 396 3.41 8.86 -8.81
C GLY A 396 2.02 9.08 -9.42
N THR A 397 1.62 8.11 -10.23
CA THR A 397 0.39 8.04 -11.02
C THR A 397 -0.80 7.80 -10.10
N LEU A 398 -1.83 8.65 -10.20
CA LEU A 398 -2.92 8.67 -9.21
C LEU A 398 -4.30 8.69 -9.86
N ILE A 399 -5.19 7.82 -9.40
CA ILE A 399 -6.64 7.96 -9.57
C ILE A 399 -7.24 8.05 -8.18
N ALA A 400 -7.88 9.18 -7.85
CA ALA A 400 -8.38 9.46 -6.52
C ALA A 400 -9.78 10.07 -6.49
N GLY A 401 -10.52 9.77 -5.43
CA GLY A 401 -11.87 10.25 -5.19
C GLY A 401 -12.23 10.28 -3.70
N SER A 402 -13.40 10.85 -3.36
CA SER A 402 -13.98 10.56 -2.04
C SER A 402 -14.31 9.08 -1.89
N ALA A 403 -14.74 8.46 -2.99
CA ALA A 403 -14.84 7.04 -3.18
C ALA A 403 -14.53 6.74 -4.66
N LEU A 404 -14.03 5.54 -4.94
CA LEU A 404 -13.85 5.05 -6.29
C LEU A 404 -14.89 3.95 -6.56
N ASP A 405 -15.63 4.07 -7.65
CA ASP A 405 -16.53 3.05 -8.17
C ASP A 405 -16.11 2.71 -9.60
N LEU A 406 -15.28 1.69 -9.74
CA LEU A 406 -14.63 1.34 -11.01
C LEU A 406 -15.30 0.10 -11.61
N ASN A 407 -16.16 0.30 -12.61
CA ASN A 407 -16.79 -0.79 -13.36
C ASN A 407 -16.08 -0.98 -14.70
N VAL A 408 -15.36 -2.10 -14.81
CA VAL A 408 -14.47 -2.40 -15.95
C VAL A 408 -14.83 -3.75 -16.53
N ALA A 409 -15.49 -3.80 -17.69
CA ALA A 409 -15.99 -5.06 -18.25
C ALA A 409 -14.89 -6.12 -18.52
N GLY A 410 -13.66 -5.68 -18.81
CA GLY A 410 -12.50 -6.53 -19.06
C GLY A 410 -11.48 -6.46 -17.93
N GLU A 411 -10.33 -5.87 -18.20
CA GLU A 411 -9.18 -5.89 -17.29
C GLU A 411 -8.90 -4.51 -16.68
N LEU A 412 -8.69 -4.51 -15.36
CA LEU A 412 -8.09 -3.39 -14.63
C LEU A 412 -6.64 -3.75 -14.27
N ILE A 413 -5.69 -2.95 -14.73
CA ILE A 413 -4.27 -3.03 -14.36
C ILE A 413 -3.91 -1.76 -13.58
N ASN A 414 -3.45 -1.95 -12.35
CA ASN A 414 -2.92 -0.89 -11.53
C ASN A 414 -1.44 -1.12 -11.23
N SER A 415 -0.57 -0.19 -11.59
CA SER A 415 0.80 -0.11 -11.09
C SER A 415 1.08 1.20 -10.35
N GLY A 416 0.17 2.17 -10.40
CA GLY A 416 0.20 3.39 -9.60
C GLY A 416 -0.67 3.31 -8.34
N ALA A 417 -1.28 4.42 -7.95
CA ALA A 417 -2.18 4.50 -6.82
C ALA A 417 -3.66 4.63 -7.23
N LEU A 418 -4.52 3.79 -6.65
CA LEU A 418 -5.97 3.96 -6.60
C LEU A 418 -6.37 4.29 -5.17
N ALA A 419 -6.90 5.49 -4.94
CA ALA A 419 -7.21 5.97 -3.59
C ALA A 419 -8.66 6.47 -3.48
N GLY A 420 -9.44 5.86 -2.58
CA GLY A 420 -10.81 6.28 -2.30
C GLY A 420 -11.00 6.46 -0.80
N ARG A 421 -11.14 7.70 -0.32
CA ARG A 421 -11.20 8.00 1.13
C ARG A 421 -12.19 7.10 1.88
N GLN A 422 -13.44 7.06 1.43
CA GLN A 422 -14.51 6.26 2.04
C GLN A 422 -14.52 4.82 1.54
N GLY A 423 -13.89 4.56 0.40
CA GLY A 423 -13.80 3.22 -0.14
C GLY A 423 -13.43 3.18 -1.60
N VAL A 424 -12.96 2.00 -1.98
CA VAL A 424 -12.61 1.64 -3.36
C VAL A 424 -13.40 0.39 -3.71
N THR A 425 -14.35 0.53 -4.62
CA THR A 425 -15.09 -0.60 -5.20
C THR A 425 -14.63 -0.80 -6.63
N VAL A 426 -14.18 -2.01 -6.95
CA VAL A 426 -13.76 -2.40 -8.30
C VAL A 426 -14.51 -3.66 -8.71
N SER A 427 -15.16 -3.62 -9.87
CA SER A 427 -15.72 -4.79 -10.53
C SER A 427 -15.07 -4.95 -11.90
N ALA A 428 -14.44 -6.11 -12.15
CA ALA A 428 -13.85 -6.42 -13.45
C ALA A 428 -13.86 -7.90 -13.82
N ASP A 429 -13.55 -8.28 -15.06
CA ASP A 429 -13.25 -9.68 -15.41
C ASP A 429 -11.93 -10.12 -14.75
N ARG A 430 -10.89 -9.29 -14.89
CA ARG A 430 -9.59 -9.50 -14.25
C ARG A 430 -9.10 -8.22 -13.57
N ILE A 431 -8.50 -8.39 -12.40
CA ILE A 431 -7.88 -7.31 -11.64
C ILE A 431 -6.42 -7.68 -11.40
N ALA A 432 -5.51 -6.82 -11.85
CA ALA A 432 -4.08 -6.97 -11.64
C ALA A 432 -3.51 -5.73 -10.94
N ASN A 433 -3.13 -5.86 -9.68
CA ASN A 433 -2.36 -4.86 -8.95
C ASN A 433 -0.87 -5.24 -9.00
N LEU A 434 -0.11 -4.53 -9.83
CA LEU A 434 1.26 -4.84 -10.22
C LEU A 434 2.22 -3.76 -9.69
N ASN A 435 2.71 -3.94 -8.47
CA ASN A 435 3.50 -2.94 -7.74
C ASN A 435 2.76 -1.62 -7.45
N GLY A 436 1.44 -1.60 -7.64
CA GLY A 436 0.59 -0.47 -7.30
C GLY A 436 0.05 -0.54 -5.88
N ARG A 437 -0.58 0.56 -5.44
CA ARG A 437 -1.30 0.66 -4.18
C ARG A 437 -2.80 0.84 -4.41
N ILE A 438 -3.61 0.14 -3.63
CA ILE A 438 -5.07 0.34 -3.60
C ILE A 438 -5.48 0.58 -2.14
N SER A 439 -6.03 1.75 -1.85
CA SER A 439 -6.29 2.19 -0.47
C SER A 439 -7.62 2.92 -0.30
N GLY A 440 -8.31 2.64 0.82
CA GLY A 440 -9.54 3.31 1.25
C GLY A 440 -10.10 2.75 2.56
N ASP A 441 -11.13 3.37 3.15
CA ASP A 441 -11.75 2.82 4.37
C ASP A 441 -12.30 1.40 4.12
N ASP A 442 -13.18 1.23 3.12
CA ASP A 442 -13.63 -0.09 2.67
C ASP A 442 -13.11 -0.36 1.25
N VAL A 443 -12.26 -1.37 1.10
CA VAL A 443 -11.73 -1.81 -0.21
C VAL A 443 -12.41 -3.11 -0.63
N THR A 444 -13.14 -3.08 -1.74
CA THR A 444 -13.80 -4.25 -2.32
C THR A 444 -13.36 -4.45 -3.76
N LEU A 445 -12.63 -5.53 -4.03
CA LEU A 445 -12.17 -5.91 -5.36
C LEU A 445 -12.89 -7.19 -5.79
N THR A 446 -13.69 -7.12 -6.85
CA THR A 446 -14.47 -8.25 -7.38
C THR A 446 -14.03 -8.56 -8.81
N ALA A 447 -13.33 -9.66 -8.99
CA ALA A 447 -12.96 -10.20 -10.30
C ALA A 447 -13.88 -11.36 -10.70
N ALA A 448 -14.47 -11.31 -11.89
CA ALA A 448 -15.29 -12.41 -12.41
C ALA A 448 -14.44 -13.67 -12.70
N SER A 449 -13.21 -13.47 -13.15
CA SER A 449 -12.24 -14.54 -13.39
C SER A 449 -11.15 -14.53 -12.31
N ASP A 450 -10.12 -13.70 -12.45
CA ASP A 450 -8.90 -13.81 -11.65
C ASP A 450 -8.50 -12.48 -11.01
N LEU A 451 -8.00 -12.53 -9.77
CA LEU A 451 -7.42 -11.40 -9.07
C LEU A 451 -5.94 -11.70 -8.76
N LEU A 452 -5.06 -10.81 -9.22
CA LEU A 452 -3.62 -10.90 -8.98
C LEU A 452 -3.13 -9.64 -8.28
N ASN A 453 -2.60 -9.78 -7.08
CA ASN A 453 -1.74 -8.77 -6.46
C ASN A 453 -0.30 -9.27 -6.53
N ARG A 454 0.54 -8.64 -7.35
CA ARG A 454 1.97 -8.99 -7.44
C ARG A 454 2.79 -7.77 -7.17
N GLY A 455 3.57 -7.78 -6.11
CA GLY A 455 4.42 -6.63 -5.80
C GLY A 455 3.65 -5.39 -5.32
N GLY A 456 2.31 -5.42 -5.32
CA GLY A 456 1.47 -4.32 -4.84
C GLY A 456 1.01 -4.47 -3.41
N ASP A 457 0.46 -3.38 -2.88
CA ASP A 457 -0.11 -3.30 -1.53
C ASP A 457 -1.60 -2.91 -1.61
N ILE A 458 -2.41 -3.51 -0.74
CA ILE A 458 -3.85 -3.23 -0.64
C ILE A 458 -4.19 -3.02 0.83
N ASP A 459 -4.77 -1.87 1.18
CA ASP A 459 -4.98 -1.49 2.57
C ASP A 459 -6.32 -0.78 2.82
N GLY A 460 -6.90 -1.02 3.99
CA GLY A 460 -8.10 -0.30 4.45
C GLY A 460 -8.52 -0.62 5.86
N ARG A 461 -9.66 -0.08 6.31
CA ARG A 461 -10.31 -0.52 7.55
C ARG A 461 -10.92 -1.91 7.38
N ALA A 462 -11.55 -2.15 6.24
CA ALA A 462 -11.99 -3.48 5.81
C ALA A 462 -11.58 -3.72 4.35
N VAL A 463 -11.09 -4.93 4.07
CA VAL A 463 -10.64 -5.32 2.73
C VAL A 463 -11.29 -6.65 2.34
N THR A 464 -11.99 -6.65 1.21
CA THR A 464 -12.60 -7.83 0.61
C THR A 464 -12.07 -8.04 -0.80
N LEU A 465 -11.45 -9.19 -1.04
CA LEU A 465 -10.95 -9.61 -2.35
C LEU A 465 -11.69 -10.86 -2.79
N PHE A 466 -12.43 -10.75 -3.89
CA PHE A 466 -13.19 -11.85 -4.47
C PHE A 466 -12.72 -12.14 -5.90
N ALA A 467 -12.46 -13.40 -6.20
CA ALA A 467 -12.22 -13.89 -7.55
C ALA A 467 -13.13 -15.07 -7.87
N GLY A 468 -13.84 -15.03 -9.00
CA GLY A 468 -14.69 -16.15 -9.43
C GLY A 468 -13.93 -17.44 -9.74
N ARG A 469 -12.62 -17.34 -10.01
CA ARG A 469 -11.73 -18.48 -10.23
C ARG A 469 -10.52 -18.44 -9.32
N ASP A 470 -9.45 -17.73 -9.68
CA ASP A 470 -8.20 -17.78 -8.91
C ASP A 470 -7.86 -16.43 -8.27
N LEU A 471 -7.40 -16.46 -7.02
CA LEU A 471 -6.84 -15.30 -6.34
C LEU A 471 -5.40 -15.58 -5.97
N ALA A 472 -4.48 -14.70 -6.38
CA ALA A 472 -3.06 -14.87 -6.15
C ALA A 472 -2.43 -13.60 -5.56
N LEU A 473 -1.73 -13.75 -4.44
CA LEU A 473 -0.86 -12.73 -3.86
C LEU A 473 0.60 -13.19 -4.01
N GLN A 474 1.40 -12.40 -4.70
CA GLN A 474 2.77 -12.72 -5.10
C GLN A 474 3.73 -11.61 -4.67
N GLY A 475 4.23 -11.70 -3.44
CA GLY A 475 4.99 -10.66 -2.76
C GLY A 475 4.12 -9.43 -2.43
N GLY A 476 4.18 -8.94 -1.20
CA GLY A 476 3.42 -7.75 -0.77
C GLY A 476 2.41 -7.94 0.30
N GLY A 477 1.80 -6.82 0.68
CA GLY A 477 0.86 -6.77 1.77
C GLY A 477 -0.59 -6.66 1.32
N VAL A 478 -1.47 -7.37 2.02
CA VAL A 478 -2.85 -6.92 2.19
C VAL A 478 -3.10 -6.72 3.67
N SER A 479 -3.44 -5.49 4.06
CA SER A 479 -3.69 -5.16 5.46
C SER A 479 -5.10 -4.61 5.65
N ALA A 480 -5.74 -5.01 6.74
CA ALA A 480 -6.97 -4.40 7.19
C ALA A 480 -6.84 -3.98 8.65
N GLU A 481 -7.57 -2.95 9.07
CA GLU A 481 -7.73 -2.67 10.49
C GLU A 481 -8.57 -3.77 11.15
N ARG A 482 -9.78 -4.00 10.64
CA ARG A 482 -10.81 -4.82 11.31
C ARG A 482 -11.15 -6.13 10.60
N GLU A 483 -11.29 -6.11 9.28
CA GLU A 483 -11.75 -7.29 8.54
C GLU A 483 -10.99 -7.46 7.23
N LEU A 484 -10.41 -8.64 7.04
CA LEU A 484 -9.69 -9.02 5.83
C LEU A 484 -10.28 -10.32 5.29
N THR A 485 -10.97 -10.25 4.16
CA THR A 485 -11.63 -11.39 3.53
C THR A 485 -11.08 -11.65 2.13
N LEU A 486 -10.51 -12.84 1.91
CA LEU A 486 -10.07 -13.32 0.60
C LEU A 486 -10.90 -14.54 0.22
N GLN A 487 -11.56 -14.51 -0.94
CA GLN A 487 -12.36 -15.64 -1.42
C GLN A 487 -12.08 -15.91 -2.90
N ALA A 488 -11.66 -17.14 -3.20
CA ALA A 488 -11.47 -17.63 -4.56
C ALA A 488 -12.46 -18.75 -4.87
N GLY A 489 -13.14 -18.67 -6.02
CA GLY A 489 -14.07 -19.72 -6.46
C GLY A 489 -13.37 -21.05 -6.75
N ARG A 490 -12.07 -21.03 -7.06
CA ARG A 490 -11.24 -22.22 -7.31
C ARG A 490 -10.01 -22.24 -6.41
N ASP A 491 -8.93 -21.54 -6.74
CA ASP A 491 -7.67 -21.65 -6.01
C ASP A 491 -7.24 -20.30 -5.40
N LEU A 492 -6.74 -20.34 -4.16
CA LEU A 492 -6.11 -19.21 -3.49
C LEU A 492 -4.62 -19.51 -3.28
N ALA A 493 -3.74 -18.65 -3.79
CA ALA A 493 -2.30 -18.77 -3.65
C ALA A 493 -1.68 -17.54 -2.97
N LEU A 494 -1.02 -17.75 -1.83
CA LEU A 494 -0.26 -16.75 -1.09
C LEU A 494 1.22 -17.13 -1.15
N THR A 495 1.97 -16.53 -2.09
CA THR A 495 3.33 -16.98 -2.41
C THR A 495 4.32 -15.85 -2.29
N SER A 496 5.30 -15.98 -1.40
CA SER A 496 6.41 -15.04 -1.29
C SER A 496 7.30 -15.10 -2.54
N GLN A 497 7.91 -13.97 -2.88
CA GLN A 497 8.87 -13.86 -4.00
C GLN A 497 10.27 -13.61 -3.46
N ALA A 498 11.30 -13.88 -4.25
CA ALA A 498 12.69 -13.66 -3.84
C ALA A 498 12.88 -12.22 -3.32
N GLY A 499 13.36 -12.10 -2.07
CA GLY A 499 13.58 -10.82 -1.40
C GLY A 499 12.31 -10.05 -1.00
N ARG A 500 11.11 -10.62 -1.11
CA ARG A 500 9.86 -9.96 -0.72
C ARG A 500 8.79 -10.95 -0.26
N GLN A 501 8.53 -10.94 1.04
CA GLN A 501 7.51 -11.77 1.67
C GLN A 501 6.10 -11.30 1.29
N THR A 502 5.18 -12.25 1.10
CA THR A 502 3.74 -11.99 1.07
C THR A 502 3.23 -11.90 2.50
N THR A 503 2.51 -10.82 2.84
CA THR A 503 1.94 -10.58 4.16
C THR A 503 0.44 -10.36 4.08
N LEU A 504 -0.29 -10.93 5.04
CA LEU A 504 -1.67 -10.56 5.34
C LEU A 504 -1.73 -10.10 6.79
N THR A 505 -2.33 -8.94 7.05
CA THR A 505 -2.33 -8.37 8.41
C THR A 505 -3.71 -7.85 8.80
N VAL A 506 -4.14 -8.17 10.03
CA VAL A 506 -5.28 -7.53 10.70
C VAL A 506 -4.80 -6.98 12.04
N THR A 507 -5.01 -5.69 12.31
CA THR A 507 -4.41 -5.02 13.48
C THR A 507 -5.35 -4.88 14.68
N ASP A 508 -6.67 -4.94 14.46
CA ASP A 508 -7.67 -4.92 15.52
C ASP A 508 -7.73 -6.28 16.26
N ARG A 509 -7.78 -6.23 17.59
CA ARG A 509 -7.87 -7.42 18.47
C ARG A 509 -9.20 -8.13 18.39
N ASP A 510 -10.25 -7.42 17.98
CA ASP A 510 -11.57 -7.97 17.69
C ASP A 510 -11.75 -8.27 16.19
N GLY A 511 -10.66 -8.11 15.41
CA GLY A 511 -10.67 -8.29 13.97
C GLY A 511 -10.69 -9.75 13.51
N LEU A 512 -10.92 -9.93 12.21
CA LEU A 512 -10.92 -11.24 11.56
C LEU A 512 -10.14 -11.18 10.25
N LEU A 513 -9.19 -12.11 10.11
CA LEU A 513 -8.61 -12.47 8.84
C LEU A 513 -9.22 -13.80 8.39
N GLN A 514 -9.96 -13.78 7.28
CA GLN A 514 -10.54 -14.96 6.65
C GLN A 514 -10.03 -15.13 5.22
N ALA A 515 -9.57 -16.34 4.89
CA ALA A 515 -9.15 -16.69 3.54
C ALA A 515 -9.71 -18.05 3.13
N GLY A 516 -10.38 -18.10 1.97
CA GLY A 516 -11.11 -19.25 1.48
C GLY A 516 -10.86 -19.57 0.01
N ALA A 517 -10.80 -20.86 -0.32
CA ALA A 517 -10.76 -21.35 -1.69
C ALA A 517 -11.82 -22.45 -1.90
N GLY A 518 -12.54 -22.39 -3.02
CA GLY A 518 -13.50 -23.43 -3.42
C GLY A 518 -12.84 -24.79 -3.69
N ARG A 519 -11.54 -24.81 -4.03
CA ARG A 519 -10.74 -26.01 -4.24
C ARG A 519 -9.50 -26.03 -3.34
N ASP A 520 -8.40 -25.39 -3.72
CA ASP A 520 -7.15 -25.49 -2.96
C ASP A 520 -6.68 -24.13 -2.45
N LEU A 521 -6.16 -24.10 -1.22
CA LEU A 521 -5.48 -22.94 -0.65
C LEU A 521 -4.00 -23.31 -0.46
N THR A 522 -3.11 -22.53 -1.06
CA THR A 522 -1.66 -22.70 -0.93
C THR A 522 -1.02 -21.46 -0.31
N ILE A 523 -0.21 -21.67 0.73
CA ILE A 523 0.62 -20.66 1.37
C ILE A 523 2.08 -21.10 1.26
N ALA A 524 2.87 -20.37 0.49
CA ALA A 524 4.27 -20.63 0.27
C ALA A 524 5.10 -19.45 0.81
N GLY A 525 5.67 -19.62 2.00
CA GLY A 525 6.55 -18.65 2.67
C GLY A 525 5.87 -17.34 3.07
N ALA A 526 4.54 -17.25 3.08
CA ALA A 526 3.82 -16.04 3.46
C ALA A 526 3.62 -15.93 4.98
N ALA A 527 3.53 -14.70 5.49
CA ALA A 527 3.23 -14.40 6.88
C ALA A 527 1.79 -13.90 7.01
N LEU A 528 0.99 -14.56 7.84
CA LEU A 528 -0.38 -14.19 8.14
C LEU A 528 -0.46 -13.82 9.62
N ASP A 529 -0.76 -12.57 9.91
CA ASP A 529 -0.76 -12.02 11.27
C ASP A 529 -2.07 -11.29 11.56
N SER A 530 -2.92 -11.92 12.37
CA SER A 530 -4.16 -11.32 12.84
C SER A 530 -4.06 -11.05 14.34
N ALA A 531 -4.19 -9.79 14.76
CA ALA A 531 -4.32 -9.42 16.16
C ALA A 531 -5.62 -10.00 16.78
N GLY A 532 -6.62 -10.28 15.96
CA GLY A 532 -7.84 -10.98 16.32
C GLY A 532 -7.81 -12.46 15.89
N SER A 533 -8.87 -12.92 15.24
CA SER A 533 -8.99 -14.32 14.81
C SER A 533 -8.44 -14.54 13.39
N LEU A 534 -8.00 -15.76 13.11
CA LEU A 534 -7.53 -16.20 11.79
C LEU A 534 -8.29 -17.45 11.34
N ALA A 535 -8.91 -17.42 10.16
CA ALA A 535 -9.63 -18.56 9.61
C ALA A 535 -9.21 -18.85 8.15
N LEU A 536 -8.68 -20.04 7.91
CA LEU A 536 -8.28 -20.54 6.59
C LEU A 536 -9.12 -21.75 6.19
N GLY A 537 -9.68 -21.72 4.98
CA GLY A 537 -10.54 -22.79 4.47
C GLY A 537 -10.23 -23.17 3.02
N ALA A 538 -10.20 -24.48 2.75
CA ALA A 538 -10.13 -25.01 1.39
C ALA A 538 -11.17 -26.11 1.19
N GLY A 539 -11.88 -26.08 0.06
CA GLY A 539 -12.85 -27.12 -0.30
C GLY A 539 -12.21 -28.49 -0.52
N ARG A 540 -10.90 -28.54 -0.82
CA ARG A 540 -10.11 -29.74 -1.03
C ARG A 540 -8.83 -29.71 -0.19
N ASP A 541 -7.74 -29.10 -0.65
CA ASP A 541 -6.46 -29.18 0.07
C ASP A 541 -6.01 -27.82 0.60
N LEU A 542 -5.48 -27.80 1.83
CA LEU A 542 -4.80 -26.64 2.42
C LEU A 542 -3.32 -26.99 2.58
N ASN A 543 -2.45 -26.34 1.81
CA ASN A 543 -1.01 -26.58 1.79
C ASN A 543 -0.27 -25.35 2.29
N ILE A 544 0.50 -25.48 3.36
CA ILE A 544 1.27 -24.38 3.94
C ILE A 544 2.72 -24.86 4.07
N ALA A 545 3.65 -24.14 3.46
CA ALA A 545 5.05 -24.50 3.46
C ALA A 545 5.94 -23.27 3.45
N SER A 546 7.06 -23.33 4.16
CA SER A 546 8.15 -22.37 3.97
C SER A 546 8.84 -22.57 2.62
N ILE A 547 9.46 -21.51 2.09
CA ILE A 547 10.26 -21.55 0.87
C ILE A 547 11.74 -21.76 1.23
N LEU A 548 12.40 -22.67 0.52
CA LEU A 548 13.82 -22.97 0.66
C LEU A 548 14.59 -22.34 -0.51
N ASP A 549 15.62 -21.55 -0.23
CA ASP A 549 16.64 -21.18 -1.22
C ASP A 549 17.68 -22.29 -1.28
N THR A 550 17.92 -22.82 -2.49
CA THR A 550 18.93 -23.86 -2.72
C THR A 550 19.98 -23.35 -3.68
N GLN A 551 21.18 -23.10 -3.18
CA GLN A 551 22.31 -22.62 -3.97
C GLN A 551 23.26 -23.76 -4.31
N SER A 552 23.89 -23.70 -5.48
CA SER A 552 24.86 -24.69 -5.93
C SER A 552 26.07 -24.00 -6.56
N ASN A 553 27.13 -23.83 -5.78
CA ASN A 553 28.37 -23.20 -6.22
C ASN A 553 29.43 -24.24 -6.59
N ARG A 554 30.12 -24.01 -7.70
CA ARG A 554 31.19 -24.91 -8.17
C ARG A 554 32.55 -24.26 -7.99
N TYR A 555 33.36 -24.85 -7.11
CA TYR A 555 34.76 -24.48 -6.87
C TYR A 555 35.66 -25.54 -7.53
N GLY A 556 35.97 -25.35 -8.82
CA GLY A 556 36.76 -26.31 -9.60
C GLY A 556 36.09 -27.68 -9.74
N ARG A 557 36.63 -28.71 -9.06
CA ARG A 557 36.08 -30.09 -9.02
C ARG A 557 35.11 -30.34 -7.86
N VAL A 558 34.90 -29.34 -7.00
CA VAL A 558 34.01 -29.42 -5.83
C VAL A 558 32.73 -28.64 -6.12
N THR A 559 31.59 -29.23 -5.79
CA THR A 559 30.28 -28.58 -5.81
C THR A 559 29.79 -28.45 -4.37
N LEU A 560 29.57 -27.21 -3.92
CA LEU A 560 28.91 -26.90 -2.66
C LEU A 560 27.43 -26.65 -2.95
N LYS A 561 26.54 -27.45 -2.35
CA LYS A 561 25.11 -27.19 -2.33
C LYS A 561 24.72 -26.69 -0.95
N THR A 562 24.03 -25.55 -0.87
CA THR A 562 23.46 -25.01 0.37
C THR A 562 21.95 -24.95 0.24
N ALA A 563 21.24 -25.22 1.32
CA ALA A 563 19.79 -25.11 1.39
C ALA A 563 19.40 -24.41 2.69
N ASP A 564 18.78 -23.23 2.58
CA ASP A 564 18.38 -22.40 3.71
C ASP A 564 16.93 -21.91 3.52
N ILE A 565 16.20 -21.64 4.61
CA ILE A 565 14.85 -21.09 4.51
C ILE A 565 14.96 -19.65 4.03
N ASP A 566 14.39 -19.37 2.86
CA ASP A 566 14.33 -18.04 2.25
C ASP A 566 13.18 -17.24 2.86
N HIS A 567 11.99 -17.85 2.89
CA HIS A 567 10.79 -17.24 3.47
C HIS A 567 10.06 -18.26 4.34
N GLN A 568 10.02 -17.98 5.64
CA GLN A 568 9.26 -18.80 6.57
C GLN A 568 7.77 -18.52 6.47
N ALA A 569 6.95 -19.56 6.38
CA ALA A 569 5.50 -19.43 6.50
C ALA A 569 5.12 -19.32 7.99
N THR A 570 4.37 -18.27 8.34
CA THR A 570 3.93 -18.01 9.71
C THR A 570 2.43 -17.73 9.74
N LEU A 571 1.76 -18.26 10.77
CA LEU A 571 0.34 -18.08 11.02
C LEU A 571 0.17 -17.69 12.48
N THR A 572 -0.26 -16.46 12.71
CA THR A 572 -0.47 -15.90 14.04
C THR A 572 -1.89 -15.39 14.16
N ALA A 573 -2.60 -15.91 15.16
CA ALA A 573 -3.88 -15.37 15.62
C ALA A 573 -3.73 -14.88 17.06
N GLY A 574 -4.09 -13.63 17.33
CA GLY A 574 -4.14 -13.10 18.69
C GLY A 574 -5.27 -13.71 19.51
N GLN A 575 -6.31 -14.21 18.84
CA GLN A 575 -7.44 -14.96 19.42
C GLN A 575 -7.51 -16.37 18.81
N ASP A 576 -8.64 -16.74 18.22
CA ASP A 576 -8.87 -18.09 17.72
C ASP A 576 -8.23 -18.31 16.33
N LEU A 577 -7.72 -19.53 16.11
CA LEU A 577 -7.18 -20.00 14.84
C LEU A 577 -8.04 -21.15 14.32
N LEU A 578 -8.48 -21.08 13.06
CA LEU A 578 -9.16 -22.16 12.36
C LEU A 578 -8.45 -22.50 11.05
N LEU A 579 -8.02 -23.75 10.90
CA LEU A 579 -7.51 -24.32 9.66
C LEU A 579 -8.43 -25.48 9.26
N ASN A 580 -9.05 -25.39 8.08
CA ASN A 580 -9.98 -26.41 7.61
C ASN A 580 -9.73 -26.79 6.15
N ALA A 581 -9.43 -28.08 5.93
CA ALA A 581 -9.32 -28.67 4.60
C ALA A 581 -10.43 -29.71 4.38
N GLY A 582 -11.15 -29.61 3.27
CA GLY A 582 -12.15 -30.62 2.89
C GLY A 582 -11.57 -32.02 2.64
N ARG A 583 -10.27 -32.10 2.33
CA ARG A 583 -9.53 -33.34 2.09
C ARG A 583 -8.23 -33.39 2.88
N ASP A 584 -7.14 -32.79 2.41
CA ASP A 584 -5.83 -32.91 3.06
C ASP A 584 -5.32 -31.56 3.57
N LEU A 585 -4.70 -31.57 4.76
CA LEU A 585 -3.96 -30.44 5.32
C LEU A 585 -2.49 -30.82 5.46
N SER A 586 -1.61 -30.04 4.84
CA SER A 586 -0.15 -30.24 4.92
C SER A 586 0.54 -28.98 5.43
N LEU A 587 1.36 -29.12 6.47
CA LEU A 587 2.22 -28.07 7.03
C LEU A 587 3.69 -28.50 6.94
N ALA A 588 4.53 -27.74 6.24
CA ALA A 588 5.95 -28.05 6.07
C ALA A 588 6.85 -26.89 6.55
N ALA A 589 7.56 -27.11 7.67
CA ALA A 589 8.40 -26.11 8.33
C ALA A 589 7.67 -24.77 8.56
N VAL A 590 6.53 -24.81 9.24
CA VAL A 590 5.63 -23.66 9.44
C VAL A 590 5.53 -23.34 10.93
N ASP A 591 5.49 -22.06 11.29
CA ASP A 591 5.12 -21.63 12.64
C ASP A 591 3.64 -21.28 12.69
N VAL A 592 2.90 -21.91 13.62
CA VAL A 592 1.46 -21.69 13.82
C VAL A 592 1.22 -21.37 15.29
N SER A 593 0.55 -20.25 15.57
CA SER A 593 0.23 -19.80 16.92
C SER A 593 -1.18 -19.21 17.02
N ALA A 594 -1.83 -19.47 18.16
CA ALA A 594 -3.13 -18.94 18.52
C ALA A 594 -3.07 -18.44 19.97
N GLY A 595 -3.54 -17.22 20.24
CA GLY A 595 -3.67 -16.69 21.60
C GLY A 595 -4.88 -17.26 22.34
N GLY A 596 -5.91 -17.68 21.59
CA GLY A 596 -7.11 -18.35 22.05
C GLY A 596 -7.13 -19.84 21.68
N ASN A 597 -8.25 -20.30 21.12
CA ASN A 597 -8.43 -21.70 20.72
C ASN A 597 -7.88 -21.95 19.31
N GLY A 598 -7.26 -23.11 19.09
CA GLY A 598 -6.86 -23.59 17.77
C GLY A 598 -7.70 -24.79 17.33
N LEU A 599 -8.35 -24.69 16.17
CA LEU A 599 -8.99 -25.83 15.49
C LEU A 599 -8.25 -26.11 14.17
N ILE A 600 -7.73 -27.33 14.05
CA ILE A 600 -7.05 -27.80 12.84
C ILE A 600 -7.75 -29.08 12.37
N ALA A 601 -8.38 -29.02 11.20
CA ALA A 601 -9.19 -30.10 10.67
C ALA A 601 -8.85 -30.42 9.21
N ALA A 602 -8.84 -31.71 8.89
CA ALA A 602 -8.74 -32.24 7.54
C ALA A 602 -9.77 -33.36 7.36
N GLY A 603 -10.44 -33.40 6.20
CA GLY A 603 -11.42 -34.45 5.89
C GLY A 603 -10.80 -35.85 5.73
N ARG A 604 -9.50 -35.93 5.44
CA ARG A 604 -8.75 -37.17 5.23
C ARG A 604 -7.43 -37.17 6.00
N ASP A 605 -6.40 -36.48 5.51
CA ASP A 605 -5.06 -36.58 6.06
C ASP A 605 -4.56 -35.23 6.61
N LEU A 606 -3.91 -35.27 7.78
CA LEU A 606 -3.15 -34.17 8.36
C LEU A 606 -1.65 -34.55 8.37
N ALA A 607 -0.83 -33.80 7.63
CA ALA A 607 0.61 -34.02 7.52
C ALA A 607 1.42 -32.85 8.13
N LEU A 608 2.37 -33.19 9.01
CA LEU A 608 3.35 -32.26 9.58
C LEU A 608 4.74 -32.69 9.14
N ALA A 609 5.40 -31.88 8.32
CA ALA A 609 6.68 -32.21 7.68
C ALA A 609 7.77 -31.19 8.03
N THR A 610 9.02 -31.66 7.99
CA THR A 610 10.20 -30.79 8.09
C THR A 610 10.72 -30.45 6.70
N LEU A 611 11.38 -29.29 6.58
CA LEU A 611 12.24 -28.96 5.44
C LEU A 611 13.69 -29.06 5.92
N ALA A 612 14.53 -29.77 5.17
CA ALA A 612 15.93 -29.96 5.54
C ALA A 612 16.78 -28.80 5.02
N THR A 613 17.41 -28.06 5.94
CA THR A 613 18.44 -27.06 5.66
C THR A 613 19.84 -27.68 5.85
N GLY A 614 20.85 -27.16 5.17
CA GLY A 614 22.24 -27.62 5.32
C GLY A 614 23.14 -27.38 4.12
N SER A 615 24.40 -27.81 4.24
CA SER A 615 25.40 -27.73 3.17
C SER A 615 26.00 -29.10 2.82
N ASP A 616 26.12 -29.41 1.53
CA ASP A 616 26.71 -30.64 0.98
C ASP A 616 27.88 -30.29 0.04
N LEU A 617 29.06 -30.84 0.32
CA LEU A 617 30.28 -30.68 -0.50
C LEU A 617 30.53 -31.97 -1.28
N ARG A 618 30.31 -31.94 -2.60
CA ARG A 618 30.61 -33.07 -3.51
C ARG A 618 31.82 -32.77 -4.37
N GLY A 619 32.94 -33.45 -4.09
CA GLY A 619 34.11 -33.50 -4.97
C GLY A 619 34.02 -34.67 -5.97
N ASN A 620 34.39 -34.45 -7.24
CA ASN A 620 34.54 -35.54 -8.19
C ASN A 620 35.81 -36.36 -7.82
N PRO A 621 35.73 -37.64 -7.44
CA PRO A 621 36.91 -38.43 -7.10
C PRO A 621 37.76 -38.63 -8.36
N ALA A 622 38.80 -37.83 -8.51
CA ALA A 622 39.79 -38.02 -9.56
C ALA A 622 40.72 -39.18 -9.14
N SER A 623 40.49 -40.34 -9.74
CA SER A 623 41.45 -41.43 -9.94
C SER A 623 42.86 -41.19 -9.39
N SER A 624 43.15 -41.67 -8.18
CA SER A 624 44.52 -41.90 -7.74
C SER A 624 45.07 -43.15 -8.43
N ALA A 625 45.18 -43.13 -9.76
CA ALA A 625 46.05 -44.05 -10.49
C ALA A 625 47.48 -43.50 -10.39
N ALA A 626 48.04 -43.54 -9.17
CA ALA A 626 49.47 -43.40 -8.98
C ALA A 626 50.12 -44.63 -9.64
N THR A 627 50.55 -44.49 -10.89
CA THR A 627 51.39 -45.49 -11.55
C THR A 627 52.75 -45.45 -10.86
N SER A 628 52.88 -46.22 -9.78
CA SER A 628 54.14 -46.53 -9.13
C SER A 628 54.95 -47.42 -10.07
N ARG A 629 55.76 -46.81 -10.94
CA ARG A 629 56.88 -47.51 -11.59
C ARG A 629 57.98 -47.70 -10.55
N ARG A 630 57.88 -48.79 -9.80
CA ARG A 630 58.89 -49.27 -8.86
C ARG A 630 60.01 -49.98 -9.65
N PRO A 631 61.30 -49.59 -9.52
CA PRO A 631 62.40 -50.35 -10.11
C PRO A 631 62.55 -51.71 -9.42
N ALA A 632 62.81 -52.76 -10.20
CA ALA A 632 62.98 -54.13 -9.71
C ALA A 632 64.18 -54.28 -8.75
N PRO A 633 64.04 -54.96 -7.60
CA PRO A 633 65.16 -55.27 -6.71
C PRO A 633 65.97 -56.47 -7.22
N ARG A 634 67.30 -56.34 -7.18
CA ARG A 634 68.26 -57.45 -7.36
C ARG A 634 68.17 -58.42 -6.18
N SER A 635 68.00 -59.70 -6.47
CA SER A 635 67.95 -60.82 -5.53
C SER A 635 69.31 -61.10 -4.87
N PRO A 636 69.35 -61.49 -3.59
CA PRO A 636 70.39 -62.33 -3.03
C PRO A 636 69.90 -63.78 -2.88
N SER A 637 70.79 -64.70 -3.22
CA SER A 637 70.70 -66.16 -3.20
C SER A 637 70.33 -66.71 -1.82
N ALA A 638 69.43 -67.70 -1.78
CA ALA A 638 69.19 -68.54 -0.61
C ALA A 638 70.23 -69.68 -0.56
N THR A 639 70.77 -69.91 0.64
CA THR A 639 71.42 -71.17 1.01
C THR A 639 70.49 -71.91 1.98
N THR A 640 70.23 -73.17 1.66
CA THR A 640 69.66 -74.29 2.44
C THR A 640 70.28 -74.38 3.86
N SER A 641 69.71 -74.88 4.97
CA SER A 641 68.68 -75.89 5.27
C SER A 641 68.28 -75.81 6.76
N ALA A 642 67.13 -76.44 7.09
CA ALA A 642 66.62 -76.88 8.42
C ALA A 642 66.03 -75.82 9.36
#